data_AF-A0A3M7NKV4-F1
#
_entry.id   AF-A0A3M7NKV4-F1
#
_cell.length_a   1.000
_cell.length_b   1.000
_cell.length_c   1.000
_cell.angle_alpha   90.00
_cell.angle_beta   90.00
_cell.angle_gamma   90.00
#
_symmetry.space_group_name_H-M   'P 1'
#
loop_
_entity.id
_entity.type
_entity.pdbx_description
1 polymer ?
#
loop_
_entity_poly.entity_id
_entity_poly.type
_entity_poly.pdbx_seq_one_letter_code
_entity_poly.pdbx_strand_id
1 'polypeptide(L)'
;MSLLRAAILIVSDTVSADPSTDKTAPLLIGTFAELGAKIWATPAVEIVPDSLDKIQRAIKSQTDGYGNEAPPVNLILTTGGTGFATSDWTPEAVKPLLHREAPGLVHAMLKASSDVTPFAMMSRPVAGVRHKSLILTLPGSPKGAKENLEAVIRLLPHAYIPQSNDPHLGATARARSSPYPMLSVADAVRKIWEQCPSPVPETRDMSPDLVGRVIAEDIKAAEAVPAYRATSIPPPLKAGEIARITTGAPLPEGANAVVMVEDTVISSTTDDGKEEKEVEILTDELEVGENVREPGSDVKLGETILKRGMRITSIGGEIGVLAAAGIKRVPVYRQPRVGVLSTGDELVDISYDGPLKRGMIRDSNRPSLLSLIRGWRLCDEVVDLQVARDTPSGQLEEKLRDGFRNHDLDVIVTTGGVSMGELDLLKPTIERSMGGTVHFGRVSMKPGKPTTFASVPFKDTSSGRRGDRLIFGLPGNPASAIVTANLFVLPCLQRINGLEGLGLEKVVVWTTSKIKCNPARVEYHRVVVGVDEKDGTLIARSTGMQRSSRVGSLTSANGLLILPLKQGDWRTLTAVETGSRNHEVVPTQLIAQLAKASQGDVQRSISLLAKANLIAKVKNAKYDGYRLTYGGLDYLALHSLQKANAVYSVGNQIGVGKESDIYVVSDEKGVQRVLKIHRLGRVSFKKGVRNKRDYARTRAQKERGAGSWMYMSRLAAVKEHAFMTALHEAGVSVPMPLGQNRHQIVMSLVDGLPLRQIDQVPDPAALYAELIDMIVTLAHMGLIHGDFNEFNVMIKEEAQPEGSGDDVQLVPVLIDFPQMVSVDHANAEMYFDRDVACVKRFFERRFGFVAESQGPSFHEVKKGIGQDSTRKRLDGQVEASGFSKKMAKELDAYMAEHGVDGDATLLKRPRAIPLWDEA
;
A
#
# COMPACT_ATOMS: atom_id res chain seq x y z
N MET A 1 23.29 -10.72 -3.74
CA MET A 1 24.43 -10.36 -4.60
C MET A 1 25.43 -11.49 -4.51
N SER A 2 26.07 -11.88 -5.62
CA SER A 2 27.29 -12.70 -5.53
C SER A 2 28.41 -11.84 -4.96
N LEU A 3 29.22 -12.41 -4.08
CA LEU A 3 30.39 -11.73 -3.54
C LEU A 3 31.42 -11.45 -4.65
N LEU A 4 32.10 -10.30 -4.59
CA LEU A 4 33.19 -9.95 -5.50
C LEU A 4 34.40 -10.85 -5.25
N ARG A 5 35.09 -11.28 -6.30
CA ARG A 5 36.24 -12.17 -6.20
C ARG A 5 37.55 -11.37 -6.19
N ALA A 6 38.41 -11.67 -5.24
CA ALA A 6 39.75 -11.11 -5.17
C ALA A 6 40.79 -12.24 -5.26
N ALA A 7 42.00 -11.88 -5.68
CA ALA A 7 43.17 -12.71 -5.58
C ALA A 7 44.34 -11.95 -4.99
N ILE A 8 45.14 -12.66 -4.19
CA ILE A 8 46.36 -12.17 -3.56
C ILE A 8 47.51 -12.91 -4.22
N LEU A 9 48.40 -12.14 -4.86
CA LEU A 9 49.62 -12.62 -5.48
C LEU A 9 50.80 -12.27 -4.58
N ILE A 10 51.36 -13.26 -3.90
CA ILE A 10 52.57 -13.07 -3.09
C ILE A 10 53.78 -13.14 -4.01
N VAL A 11 54.52 -12.04 -4.13
CA VAL A 11 55.72 -11.94 -4.97
C VAL A 11 56.95 -11.99 -4.06
N SER A 12 57.61 -13.16 -3.99
CA SER A 12 58.82 -13.34 -3.18
C SER A 12 59.55 -14.63 -3.55
N ASP A 13 60.85 -14.55 -3.77
CA ASP A 13 61.70 -15.73 -4.00
C ASP A 13 61.77 -16.63 -2.75
N THR A 14 61.81 -16.03 -1.55
CA THR A 14 61.84 -16.75 -0.28
C THR A 14 60.55 -17.54 -0.05
N VAL A 15 59.39 -16.90 -0.22
CA VAL A 15 58.09 -17.56 -0.04
C VAL A 15 57.81 -18.55 -1.16
N SER A 16 58.29 -18.28 -2.38
CA SER A 16 58.20 -19.24 -3.48
C SER A 16 59.04 -20.50 -3.25
N ALA A 17 60.15 -20.41 -2.50
CA ALA A 17 60.97 -21.56 -2.14
C ALA A 17 60.42 -22.31 -0.91
N ASP A 18 59.88 -21.58 0.07
CA ASP A 18 59.24 -22.13 1.26
C ASP A 18 57.94 -21.37 1.61
N PRO A 19 56.78 -21.88 1.16
CA PRO A 19 55.47 -21.26 1.41
C PRO A 19 55.11 -21.10 2.90
N SER A 20 55.75 -21.86 3.80
CA SER A 20 55.48 -21.77 5.25
C SER A 20 55.99 -20.46 5.87
N THR A 21 56.85 -19.74 5.14
CA THR A 21 57.39 -18.43 5.57
C THR A 21 56.45 -17.26 5.30
N ASP A 22 55.34 -17.46 4.57
CA ASP A 22 54.37 -16.41 4.31
C ASP A 22 53.63 -15.98 5.58
N LYS A 23 53.71 -14.67 5.88
CA LYS A 23 52.96 -14.03 6.95
C LYS A 23 51.94 -13.02 6.42
N THR A 24 51.96 -12.73 5.11
CA THR A 24 51.19 -11.65 4.51
C THR A 24 49.82 -12.12 4.03
N ALA A 25 49.70 -13.27 3.35
CA ALA A 25 48.38 -13.72 2.88
C ALA A 25 47.37 -13.94 4.02
N PRO A 26 47.71 -14.57 5.16
CA PRO A 26 46.78 -14.74 6.27
C PRO A 26 46.27 -13.39 6.83
N LEU A 27 47.14 -12.37 6.90
CA LEU A 27 46.79 -11.04 7.36
C LEU A 27 45.84 -10.31 6.41
N LEU A 28 46.12 -10.39 5.10
CA LEU A 28 45.24 -9.78 4.08
C LEU A 28 43.88 -10.49 4.03
N ILE A 29 43.84 -11.82 4.11
CA ILE A 29 42.59 -12.59 4.21
C ILE A 29 41.79 -12.17 5.46
N GLY A 30 42.45 -12.00 6.61
CA GLY A 30 41.82 -11.48 7.82
C GLY A 30 41.22 -10.09 7.62
N THR A 31 41.93 -9.21 6.89
CA THR A 31 41.47 -7.86 6.56
C THR A 31 40.24 -7.88 5.64
N PHE A 32 40.19 -8.79 4.65
CA PHE A 32 38.99 -9.03 3.84
C PHE A 32 37.81 -9.54 4.67
N ALA A 33 38.07 -10.42 5.64
CA ALA A 33 37.02 -10.95 6.53
C ALA A 33 36.47 -9.87 7.47
N GLU A 34 37.31 -8.97 7.97
CA GLU A 34 36.93 -7.93 8.92
C GLU A 34 36.28 -6.71 8.24
N LEU A 35 36.94 -6.12 7.24
CA LEU A 35 36.54 -4.85 6.62
C LEU A 35 35.82 -5.03 5.29
N GLY A 36 36.01 -6.18 4.63
CA GLY A 36 35.39 -6.54 3.35
C GLY A 36 34.20 -7.50 3.47
N ALA A 37 33.78 -7.84 4.69
CA ALA A 37 32.73 -8.81 4.96
C ALA A 37 31.43 -8.49 4.20
N LYS A 38 30.79 -9.53 3.62
CA LYS A 38 29.56 -9.45 2.80
C LYS A 38 29.73 -8.79 1.43
N ILE A 39 30.91 -8.27 1.10
CA ILE A 39 31.21 -7.66 -0.21
C ILE A 39 32.14 -8.56 -1.01
N TRP A 40 33.22 -9.04 -0.39
CA TRP A 40 34.24 -9.87 -1.02
C TRP A 40 34.10 -11.35 -0.62
N ALA A 41 34.36 -12.25 -1.56
CA ALA A 41 34.59 -13.65 -1.29
C ALA A 41 35.99 -13.81 -0.70
N THR A 42 36.24 -14.93 -0.01
CA THR A 42 37.60 -15.26 0.46
C THR A 42 38.56 -15.22 -0.74
N PRO A 43 39.63 -14.39 -0.68
CA PRO A 43 40.56 -14.25 -1.79
C PRO A 43 41.28 -15.57 -2.09
N ALA A 44 41.50 -15.85 -3.37
CA ALA A 44 42.44 -16.89 -3.78
C ALA A 44 43.88 -16.40 -3.53
N VAL A 45 44.78 -17.29 -3.14
CA VAL A 45 46.21 -16.95 -2.92
C VAL A 45 47.05 -17.70 -3.94
N GLU A 46 47.93 -16.98 -4.60
CA GLU A 46 48.93 -17.54 -5.52
C GLU A 46 50.30 -16.96 -5.13
N ILE A 47 51.33 -17.82 -5.11
CA ILE A 47 52.71 -17.42 -4.78
C ILE A 47 53.53 -17.49 -6.06
N VAL A 48 54.27 -16.43 -6.36
CA VAL A 48 55.17 -16.36 -7.51
C VAL A 48 56.54 -15.80 -7.08
N PRO A 49 57.64 -16.28 -7.68
CA PRO A 49 58.95 -15.67 -7.47
C PRO A 49 59.02 -14.28 -8.13
N ASP A 50 60.00 -13.46 -7.73
CA ASP A 50 60.14 -12.07 -8.16
C ASP A 50 60.75 -11.99 -9.57
N SER A 51 59.93 -12.37 -10.56
CA SER A 51 60.30 -12.49 -11.96
C SER A 51 59.23 -11.86 -12.84
N LEU A 52 59.66 -10.94 -13.70
CA LEU A 52 58.77 -10.18 -14.60
C LEU A 52 57.79 -11.09 -15.36
N ASP A 53 58.29 -12.12 -16.05
CA ASP A 53 57.46 -13.02 -16.86
C ASP A 53 56.44 -13.79 -16.03
N LYS A 54 56.83 -14.23 -14.82
CA LYS A 54 55.97 -15.04 -13.94
C LYS A 54 54.88 -14.18 -13.30
N ILE A 55 55.21 -12.98 -12.83
CA ILE A 55 54.24 -12.00 -12.31
C ILE A 55 53.24 -11.62 -13.42
N GLN A 56 53.72 -11.32 -14.62
CA GLN A 56 52.83 -10.98 -15.74
C GLN A 56 51.93 -12.14 -16.14
N ARG A 57 52.44 -13.38 -16.15
CA ARG A 57 51.65 -14.56 -16.50
C ARG A 57 50.57 -14.84 -15.46
N ALA A 58 50.88 -14.73 -14.17
CA ALA A 58 49.89 -14.90 -13.10
C ALA A 58 48.78 -13.85 -13.21
N ILE A 59 49.13 -12.56 -13.35
CA ILE A 59 48.15 -11.48 -13.54
C ILE A 59 47.28 -11.73 -14.76
N LYS A 60 47.88 -12.06 -15.92
CA LYS A 60 47.12 -12.34 -17.15
C LYS A 60 46.18 -13.52 -16.97
N SER A 61 46.63 -14.62 -16.35
CA SER A 61 45.78 -15.81 -16.13
C SER A 61 44.50 -15.47 -15.34
N GLN A 62 44.64 -14.66 -14.30
CA GLN A 62 43.55 -14.30 -13.38
C GLN A 62 42.62 -13.20 -13.93
N THR A 63 43.13 -12.36 -14.83
CA THR A 63 42.37 -11.26 -15.45
C THR A 63 41.77 -11.61 -16.82
N ASP A 64 42.38 -12.54 -17.57
CA ASP A 64 41.94 -12.96 -18.91
C ASP A 64 41.12 -14.25 -18.91
N GLY A 65 41.25 -15.11 -17.89
CA GLY A 65 40.48 -16.35 -17.78
C GLY A 65 40.92 -17.47 -18.75
N TYR A 66 42.21 -17.57 -19.05
CA TYR A 66 42.71 -18.65 -19.92
C TYR A 66 42.76 -20.00 -19.19
N GLY A 67 41.95 -20.97 -19.67
CA GLY A 67 42.22 -22.40 -19.52
C GLY A 67 41.60 -23.14 -18.32
N ASN A 68 40.75 -22.54 -17.50
CA ASN A 68 40.00 -23.26 -16.45
C ASN A 68 38.59 -22.66 -16.25
N GLU A 69 37.66 -23.47 -15.74
CA GLU A 69 36.22 -23.18 -15.53
C GLU A 69 35.90 -21.98 -14.61
N ALA A 70 36.90 -21.23 -14.12
CA ALA A 70 36.73 -20.16 -13.16
C ALA A 70 36.69 -18.76 -13.86
N PRO A 71 35.68 -17.92 -13.58
CA PRO A 71 35.62 -16.57 -14.14
C PRO A 71 36.81 -15.69 -13.70
N PRO A 72 37.14 -14.61 -14.45
CA PRO A 72 38.18 -13.67 -14.05
C PRO A 72 37.85 -12.98 -12.71
N VAL A 73 38.89 -12.62 -11.96
CA VAL A 73 38.73 -11.94 -10.65
C VAL A 73 38.42 -10.45 -10.81
N ASN A 74 37.76 -9.85 -9.81
CA ASN A 74 37.44 -8.43 -9.79
C ASN A 74 38.61 -7.58 -9.26
N LEU A 75 39.47 -8.18 -8.44
CA LEU A 75 40.60 -7.52 -7.79
C LEU A 75 41.82 -8.44 -7.74
N ILE A 76 42.98 -7.91 -8.08
CA ILE A 76 44.28 -8.54 -7.81
C ILE A 76 45.08 -7.62 -6.89
N LEU A 77 45.54 -8.17 -5.78
CA LEU A 77 46.49 -7.53 -4.89
C LEU A 77 47.83 -8.23 -5.02
N THR A 78 48.86 -7.54 -5.45
CA THR A 78 50.23 -8.07 -5.34
C THR A 78 50.86 -7.60 -4.03
N THR A 79 51.75 -8.37 -3.44
CA THR A 79 52.53 -7.94 -2.27
C THR A 79 53.95 -8.45 -2.38
N GLY A 80 54.92 -7.56 -2.17
CA GLY A 80 56.33 -7.81 -2.44
C GLY A 80 56.81 -7.14 -3.73
N GLY A 81 58.14 -7.00 -3.87
CA GLY A 81 58.78 -6.51 -5.09
C GLY A 81 58.53 -5.04 -5.45
N THR A 82 58.01 -4.20 -4.54
CA THR A 82 57.70 -2.76 -4.80
C THR A 82 58.78 -1.79 -4.34
N GLY A 83 59.92 -2.28 -3.81
CA GLY A 83 61.02 -1.46 -3.33
C GLY A 83 62.01 -1.06 -4.43
N PHE A 84 63.25 -0.78 -4.04
CA PHE A 84 64.35 -0.38 -4.95
C PHE A 84 65.46 -1.44 -5.05
N ALA A 85 65.25 -2.66 -4.54
CA ALA A 85 66.23 -3.73 -4.69
C ALA A 85 66.36 -4.15 -6.16
N THR A 86 67.51 -4.67 -6.57
CA THR A 86 67.73 -5.17 -7.94
C THR A 86 66.85 -6.36 -8.32
N SER A 87 66.23 -6.98 -7.31
CA SER A 87 65.25 -8.07 -7.45
C SER A 87 63.79 -7.59 -7.45
N ASP A 88 63.49 -6.32 -7.18
CA ASP A 88 62.11 -5.81 -7.04
C ASP A 88 61.49 -5.46 -8.41
N TRP A 89 60.78 -6.40 -9.05
CA TRP A 89 60.23 -6.24 -10.41
C TRP A 89 58.74 -5.95 -10.50
N THR A 90 58.02 -5.86 -9.36
CA THR A 90 56.56 -5.83 -9.36
C THR A 90 55.95 -4.60 -10.07
N PRO A 91 56.43 -3.37 -9.86
CA PRO A 91 55.95 -2.19 -10.59
C PRO A 91 56.17 -2.30 -12.11
N GLU A 92 57.36 -2.76 -12.53
CA GLU A 92 57.77 -2.98 -13.92
C GLU A 92 56.94 -4.08 -14.59
N ALA A 93 56.55 -5.11 -13.84
CA ALA A 93 55.69 -6.19 -14.33
C ALA A 93 54.24 -5.74 -14.48
N VAL A 94 53.71 -4.95 -13.53
CA VAL A 94 52.29 -4.56 -13.47
C VAL A 94 51.96 -3.40 -14.40
N LYS A 95 52.80 -2.35 -14.43
CA LYS A 95 52.49 -1.10 -15.15
C LYS A 95 52.19 -1.29 -16.65
N PRO A 96 52.94 -2.12 -17.42
CA PRO A 96 52.66 -2.36 -18.83
C PRO A 96 51.34 -3.09 -19.10
N LEU A 97 50.75 -3.73 -18.08
CA LEU A 97 49.52 -4.49 -18.20
C LEU A 97 48.26 -3.65 -17.96
N LEU A 98 48.39 -2.41 -17.49
CA LEU A 98 47.26 -1.55 -17.15
C LEU A 98 46.72 -0.84 -18.39
N HIS A 99 45.40 -0.91 -18.59
CA HIS A 99 44.72 -0.13 -19.63
C HIS A 99 44.40 1.29 -19.16
N ARG A 100 44.18 1.46 -17.85
CA ARG A 100 43.92 2.75 -17.21
C ARG A 100 44.60 2.79 -15.85
N GLU A 101 45.45 3.78 -15.61
CA GLU A 101 46.08 3.98 -14.31
C GLU A 101 45.10 4.62 -13.31
N ALA A 102 45.27 4.30 -12.03
CA ALA A 102 44.47 4.82 -10.91
C ALA A 102 45.37 5.52 -9.87
N PRO A 103 46.02 6.65 -10.22
CA PRO A 103 47.00 7.31 -9.35
C PRO A 103 46.40 7.80 -8.02
N GLY A 104 45.09 8.08 -7.97
CA GLY A 104 44.41 8.44 -6.72
C GLY A 104 44.46 7.35 -5.65
N LEU A 105 44.40 6.06 -6.05
CA LEU A 105 44.55 4.94 -5.11
C LEU A 105 45.99 4.83 -4.60
N VAL A 106 46.97 5.07 -5.48
CA VAL A 106 48.40 5.13 -5.13
C VAL A 106 48.65 6.23 -4.09
N HIS A 107 48.09 7.42 -4.29
CA HIS A 107 48.22 8.52 -3.34
C HIS A 107 47.57 8.22 -1.99
N ALA A 108 46.38 7.60 -1.98
CA ALA A 108 45.71 7.23 -0.73
C ALA A 108 46.53 6.21 0.08
N MET A 109 47.09 5.20 -0.60
CA MET A 109 47.97 4.17 -0.03
C MET A 109 49.27 4.77 0.54
N LEU A 110 49.98 5.58 -0.25
CA LEU A 110 51.21 6.24 0.18
C LEU A 110 50.97 7.22 1.34
N LYS A 111 49.87 7.97 1.31
CA LYS A 111 49.49 8.88 2.40
C LYS A 111 49.26 8.11 3.71
N ALA A 112 48.43 7.07 3.67
CA ALA A 112 48.15 6.24 4.83
C ALA A 112 49.43 5.60 5.42
N SER A 113 50.36 5.20 4.56
CA SER A 113 51.65 4.63 4.98
C SER A 113 52.62 5.68 5.52
N SER A 114 52.63 6.90 4.96
CA SER A 114 53.53 7.98 5.39
C SER A 114 53.22 8.51 6.79
N ASP A 115 51.97 8.38 7.23
CA ASP A 115 51.56 8.72 8.60
C ASP A 115 52.16 7.75 9.65
N VAL A 116 52.58 6.55 9.22
CA VAL A 116 53.14 5.50 10.08
C VAL A 116 54.66 5.43 9.99
N THR A 117 55.22 5.56 8.78
CA THR A 117 56.66 5.46 8.56
C THR A 117 57.15 6.35 7.41
N PRO A 118 58.20 7.17 7.62
CA PRO A 118 58.83 7.96 6.56
C PRO A 118 59.37 7.08 5.40
N PHE A 119 59.72 5.82 5.68
CA PHE A 119 60.22 4.88 4.66
C PHE A 119 59.16 4.50 3.61
N ALA A 120 57.88 4.78 3.85
CA ALA A 120 56.82 4.55 2.86
C ALA A 120 57.05 5.30 1.54
N MET A 121 57.75 6.45 1.59
CA MET A 121 58.12 7.24 0.41
C MET A 121 59.06 6.49 -0.54
N MET A 122 59.71 5.42 -0.07
CA MET A 122 60.62 4.59 -0.84
C MET A 122 59.90 3.39 -1.52
N SER A 123 58.58 3.27 -1.40
CA SER A 123 57.81 2.27 -2.13
C SER A 123 57.34 2.82 -3.47
N ARG A 124 57.30 1.98 -4.51
CA ARG A 124 56.87 2.34 -5.88
C ARG A 124 55.53 1.67 -6.27
N PRO A 125 54.43 1.85 -5.51
CA PRO A 125 53.20 1.14 -5.80
C PRO A 125 52.54 1.63 -7.09
N VAL A 126 51.94 0.69 -7.81
CA VAL A 126 51.18 0.89 -9.04
C VAL A 126 49.75 0.41 -8.80
N ALA A 127 48.77 1.17 -9.28
CA ALA A 127 47.37 0.77 -9.27
C ALA A 127 46.69 1.14 -10.59
N GLY A 128 45.77 0.30 -11.05
CA GLY A 128 45.01 0.56 -12.26
C GLY A 128 44.13 -0.60 -12.67
N VAL A 129 43.47 -0.45 -13.81
CA VAL A 129 42.49 -1.42 -14.32
C VAL A 129 43.06 -2.13 -15.54
N ARG A 130 42.96 -3.46 -15.54
CA ARG A 130 43.17 -4.33 -16.69
C ARG A 130 41.87 -5.08 -16.98
N HIS A 131 41.33 -4.93 -18.19
CA HIS A 131 39.98 -5.37 -18.56
C HIS A 131 38.92 -5.02 -17.50
N LYS A 132 38.45 -6.02 -16.73
CA LYS A 132 37.41 -5.91 -15.69
C LYS A 132 37.98 -6.07 -14.27
N SER A 133 39.29 -6.11 -14.13
CA SER A 133 40.00 -6.40 -12.88
C SER A 133 40.80 -5.17 -12.44
N LEU A 134 40.59 -4.75 -11.21
CA LEU A 134 41.41 -3.73 -10.56
C LEU A 134 42.67 -4.40 -10.02
N ILE A 135 43.84 -3.83 -10.29
CA ILE A 135 45.14 -4.33 -9.82
C ILE A 135 45.73 -3.27 -8.89
N LEU A 136 46.15 -3.68 -7.69
CA LEU A 136 46.91 -2.85 -6.76
C LEU A 136 48.15 -3.60 -6.28
N THR A 137 49.28 -2.89 -6.23
CA THR A 137 50.51 -3.42 -5.63
C THR A 137 50.68 -2.89 -4.22
N LEU A 138 50.82 -3.79 -3.25
CA LEU A 138 51.04 -3.50 -1.84
C LEU A 138 52.52 -3.72 -1.47
N PRO A 139 53.02 -3.07 -0.41
CA PRO A 139 54.37 -3.32 0.10
C PRO A 139 54.62 -4.78 0.47
N GLY A 140 55.88 -5.21 0.47
CA GLY A 140 56.27 -6.57 0.88
C GLY A 140 56.21 -6.83 2.39
N SER A 141 56.21 -5.78 3.22
CA SER A 141 56.09 -5.96 4.67
C SER A 141 54.63 -6.32 5.04
N PRO A 142 54.39 -7.38 5.84
CA PRO A 142 53.02 -7.81 6.15
C PRO A 142 52.17 -6.71 6.82
N LYS A 143 52.81 -5.90 7.69
CA LYS A 143 52.17 -4.75 8.35
C LYS A 143 51.82 -3.64 7.34
N GLY A 144 52.75 -3.28 6.46
CA GLY A 144 52.51 -2.27 5.44
C GLY A 144 51.45 -2.70 4.43
N ALA A 145 51.44 -3.97 4.01
CA ALA A 145 50.42 -4.51 3.11
C ALA A 145 49.00 -4.40 3.71
N LYS A 146 48.86 -4.75 4.99
CA LYS A 146 47.59 -4.62 5.72
C LYS A 146 47.12 -3.17 5.77
N GLU A 147 47.97 -2.24 6.23
CA GLU A 147 47.64 -0.82 6.37
C GLU A 147 47.18 -0.19 5.04
N ASN A 148 47.89 -0.49 3.95
CA ASN A 148 47.53 -0.01 2.61
C ASN A 148 46.19 -0.56 2.13
N LEU A 149 45.91 -1.85 2.40
CA LEU A 149 44.63 -2.45 2.06
C LEU A 149 43.49 -1.84 2.89
N GLU A 150 43.66 -1.65 4.19
CA GLU A 150 42.66 -1.04 5.08
C GLU A 150 42.24 0.36 4.62
N ALA A 151 43.20 1.14 4.11
CA ALA A 151 42.95 2.49 3.61
C ALA A 151 42.02 2.53 2.38
N VAL A 152 42.02 1.50 1.54
CA VAL A 152 41.33 1.52 0.24
C VAL A 152 40.20 0.50 0.10
N ILE A 153 40.20 -0.60 0.88
CA ILE A 153 39.30 -1.77 0.68
C ILE A 153 37.81 -1.42 0.63
N ARG A 154 37.37 -0.40 1.39
CA ARG A 154 35.97 0.07 1.41
C ARG A 154 35.58 0.85 0.16
N LEU A 155 36.55 1.43 -0.54
CA LEU A 155 36.36 2.23 -1.76
C LEU A 155 36.38 1.35 -3.02
N LEU A 156 37.08 0.22 -2.98
CA LEU A 156 37.26 -0.68 -4.13
C LEU A 156 35.95 -1.17 -4.78
N PRO A 157 34.83 -1.42 -4.05
CA PRO A 157 33.56 -1.80 -4.67
C PRO A 157 32.95 -0.70 -5.53
N HIS A 158 33.23 0.57 -5.25
CA HIS A 158 32.74 1.71 -6.05
C HIS A 158 33.51 1.87 -7.36
N ALA A 159 34.72 1.31 -7.46
CA ALA A 159 35.44 1.21 -8.72
C ALA A 159 34.79 0.18 -9.67
N TYR A 160 33.89 -0.67 -9.17
CA TYR A 160 33.11 -1.62 -9.95
C TYR A 160 31.72 -1.04 -10.29
N ILE A 161 31.57 -0.53 -11.51
CA ILE A 161 30.27 -0.14 -12.08
C ILE A 161 29.70 -1.35 -12.83
N PRO A 162 28.46 -1.81 -12.56
CA PRO A 162 27.79 -2.79 -13.39
C PRO A 162 27.51 -2.17 -14.76
N GLN A 163 28.43 -2.31 -15.71
CA GLN A 163 28.26 -1.74 -17.03
C GLN A 163 27.21 -2.54 -17.84
N SER A 164 26.33 -1.81 -18.52
CA SER A 164 25.49 -2.35 -19.59
C SER A 164 26.30 -3.08 -20.68
N ASN A 165 25.67 -4.07 -21.35
CA ASN A 165 26.29 -4.83 -22.44
C ASN A 165 26.88 -3.89 -23.49
N ASP A 166 28.07 -4.22 -23.99
CA ASP A 166 28.69 -3.46 -25.08
C ASP A 166 28.04 -3.81 -26.42
N PRO A 167 27.34 -2.86 -27.08
CA PRO A 167 26.72 -3.11 -28.37
C PRO A 167 27.74 -3.32 -29.50
N HIS A 168 29.03 -3.03 -29.28
CA HIS A 168 30.09 -3.28 -30.27
C HIS A 168 30.69 -4.70 -30.21
N LEU A 169 30.46 -5.47 -29.14
CA LEU A 169 30.96 -6.85 -29.01
C LEU A 169 30.04 -7.87 -29.70
N GLY A 170 30.55 -8.98 -30.22
CA GLY A 170 29.71 -10.04 -30.79
C GLY A 170 28.72 -10.66 -29.77
N ALA A 171 27.56 -11.15 -30.24
CA ALA A 171 26.47 -11.65 -29.39
C ALA A 171 26.89 -12.73 -28.37
N THR A 172 27.90 -13.54 -28.70
CA THR A 172 28.46 -14.60 -27.84
C THR A 172 29.27 -14.07 -26.64
N ALA A 173 29.84 -12.86 -26.74
CA ALA A 173 30.67 -12.25 -25.70
C ALA A 173 29.89 -11.36 -24.71
N ARG A 174 28.57 -11.19 -24.92
CA ARG A 174 27.68 -10.34 -24.11
C ARG A 174 27.08 -11.10 -22.92
N ALA A 175 26.77 -10.38 -21.84
CA ALA A 175 26.19 -10.98 -20.65
C ALA A 175 24.76 -11.49 -20.93
N ARG A 176 24.51 -12.77 -20.59
CA ARG A 176 23.19 -13.43 -20.70
C ARG A 176 22.25 -13.10 -19.53
N SER A 177 22.77 -12.47 -18.48
CA SER A 177 22.02 -11.97 -17.33
C SER A 177 22.11 -10.45 -17.30
N SER A 178 21.04 -9.80 -16.86
CA SER A 178 21.05 -8.34 -16.71
C SER A 178 21.93 -7.94 -15.53
N PRO A 179 22.79 -6.92 -15.66
CA PRO A 179 23.60 -6.44 -14.55
C PRO A 179 22.77 -5.71 -13.47
N TYR A 180 21.52 -5.31 -13.78
CA TYR A 180 20.64 -4.63 -12.84
C TYR A 180 19.74 -5.61 -12.08
N PRO A 181 19.67 -5.51 -10.74
CA PRO A 181 18.77 -6.34 -9.95
C PRO A 181 17.30 -6.07 -10.28
N MET A 182 16.46 -7.08 -10.13
CA MET A 182 15.01 -6.92 -10.31
C MET A 182 14.41 -6.28 -9.07
N LEU A 183 13.75 -5.13 -9.23
CA LEU A 183 13.09 -4.41 -8.14
C LEU A 183 11.59 -4.68 -8.10
N SER A 184 10.95 -4.54 -6.94
CA SER A 184 9.49 -4.41 -6.90
C SER A 184 9.08 -3.03 -7.42
N VAL A 185 7.84 -2.87 -7.92
CA VAL A 185 7.32 -1.54 -8.34
C VAL A 185 7.49 -0.51 -7.24
N ALA A 186 7.26 -0.95 -6.02
CA ALA A 186 7.22 -0.09 -4.87
C ALA A 186 8.63 0.26 -4.33
N ASP A 187 9.67 -0.48 -4.74
CA ASP A 187 11.09 -0.11 -4.52
C ASP A 187 11.61 0.79 -5.64
N ALA A 188 11.15 0.54 -6.87
CA ALA A 188 11.44 1.40 -8.02
C ALA A 188 10.93 2.83 -7.78
N VAL A 189 9.70 3.00 -7.28
CA VAL A 189 9.15 4.31 -6.90
C VAL A 189 9.96 4.99 -5.81
N ARG A 190 10.45 4.25 -4.80
CA ARG A 190 11.31 4.83 -3.75
C ARG A 190 12.63 5.35 -4.32
N LYS A 191 13.26 4.58 -5.20
CA LYS A 191 14.47 5.03 -5.92
C LYS A 191 14.20 6.26 -6.78
N ILE A 192 13.03 6.37 -7.40
CA ILE A 192 12.63 7.57 -8.14
C ILE A 192 12.56 8.77 -7.19
N TRP A 193 11.89 8.64 -6.06
CA TRP A 193 11.77 9.73 -5.07
C TRP A 193 13.09 10.21 -4.49
N GLU A 194 14.07 9.31 -4.33
CA GLU A 194 15.43 9.65 -3.88
C GLU A 194 16.17 10.57 -4.86
N GLN A 195 15.79 10.53 -6.14
CA GLN A 195 16.44 11.29 -7.22
C GLN A 195 15.58 12.46 -7.72
N CYS A 196 14.31 12.55 -7.31
CA CYS A 196 13.46 13.69 -7.66
C CYS A 196 14.04 14.97 -7.06
N PRO A 197 14.20 16.05 -7.86
CA PRO A 197 14.60 17.35 -7.32
C PRO A 197 13.54 17.86 -6.34
N SER A 198 13.99 18.67 -5.38
CA SER A 198 13.08 19.33 -4.45
C SER A 198 12.21 20.36 -5.18
N PRO A 199 10.92 20.51 -4.79
CA PRO A 199 10.05 21.52 -5.37
C PRO A 199 10.64 22.92 -5.22
N VAL A 200 10.61 23.70 -6.31
CA VAL A 200 11.12 25.07 -6.32
C VAL A 200 9.94 26.03 -6.31
N PRO A 201 9.79 26.89 -5.29
CA PRO A 201 8.72 27.89 -5.27
C PRO A 201 8.99 28.99 -6.31
N GLU A 202 7.92 29.46 -6.95
CA GLU A 202 7.89 30.61 -7.83
C GLU A 202 6.62 31.43 -7.58
N THR A 203 6.62 32.70 -7.97
CA THR A 203 5.43 33.56 -7.89
C THR A 203 4.90 33.79 -9.30
N ARG A 204 3.60 33.60 -9.48
CA ARG A 204 2.90 33.85 -10.75
C ARG A 204 1.77 34.83 -10.55
N ASP A 205 1.45 35.59 -11.59
CA ASP A 205 0.26 36.44 -11.59
C ASP A 205 -1.00 35.57 -11.56
N MET A 206 -2.07 36.10 -10.96
CA MET A 206 -3.36 35.45 -10.95
C MET A 206 -3.86 35.32 -12.39
N SER A 207 -3.98 34.08 -12.86
CA SER A 207 -4.56 33.76 -14.17
C SER A 207 -5.29 32.41 -14.14
N PRO A 208 -6.21 32.15 -15.08
CA PRO A 208 -6.78 30.82 -15.30
C PRO A 208 -5.74 29.72 -15.59
N ASP A 209 -4.54 30.09 -16.06
CA ASP A 209 -3.46 29.14 -16.38
C ASP A 209 -2.77 28.57 -15.12
N LEU A 210 -3.16 29.03 -13.92
CA LEU A 210 -2.72 28.45 -12.67
C LEU A 210 -3.33 27.06 -12.40
N VAL A 211 -4.35 26.64 -13.17
CA VAL A 211 -4.97 25.31 -13.05
C VAL A 211 -3.92 24.21 -13.17
N GLY A 212 -3.91 23.31 -12.19
CA GLY A 212 -2.99 22.19 -12.11
C GLY A 212 -1.73 22.48 -11.29
N ARG A 213 -1.40 23.75 -11.01
CA ARG A 213 -0.28 24.14 -10.14
C ARG A 213 -0.60 23.90 -8.67
N VAL A 214 0.45 23.81 -7.85
CA VAL A 214 0.38 23.51 -6.42
C VAL A 214 0.88 24.70 -5.63
N ILE A 215 0.14 25.07 -4.59
CA ILE A 215 0.43 26.21 -3.72
C ILE A 215 1.72 25.97 -2.92
N ALA A 216 2.65 26.92 -2.94
CA ALA A 216 3.96 26.80 -2.31
C ALA A 216 4.01 27.26 -0.84
N GLU A 217 3.11 28.16 -0.45
CA GLU A 217 2.97 28.72 0.91
C GLU A 217 1.49 29.04 1.21
N ASP A 218 1.13 29.11 2.48
CA ASP A 218 -0.25 29.43 2.87
C ASP A 218 -0.64 30.83 2.38
N ILE A 219 -1.76 30.92 1.68
CA ILE A 219 -2.29 32.18 1.16
C ILE A 219 -3.35 32.69 2.11
N LYS A 220 -3.20 33.93 2.53
CA LYS A 220 -4.15 34.63 3.39
C LYS A 220 -4.94 35.65 2.61
N ALA A 221 -6.20 35.85 2.98
CA ALA A 221 -7.07 36.83 2.37
C ALA A 221 -6.52 38.26 2.59
N ALA A 222 -6.33 38.99 1.49
CA ALA A 222 -5.88 40.39 1.54
C ALA A 222 -7.05 41.36 1.79
N GLU A 223 -8.26 40.92 1.46
CA GLU A 223 -9.51 41.65 1.66
C GLU A 223 -10.54 40.72 2.32
N ALA A 224 -11.47 41.30 3.08
CA ALA A 224 -12.63 40.55 3.56
C ALA A 224 -13.55 40.24 2.37
N VAL A 225 -14.16 39.06 2.33
CA VAL A 225 -15.12 38.69 1.28
C VAL A 225 -16.48 38.44 1.95
N PRO A 226 -17.52 39.22 1.60
CA PRO A 226 -17.52 40.39 0.71
C PRO A 226 -16.83 41.63 1.31
N ALA A 227 -16.25 42.48 0.45
CA ALA A 227 -15.36 43.61 0.84
C ALA A 227 -16.08 44.96 1.07
N TYR A 228 -17.39 45.04 0.80
CA TYR A 228 -18.26 46.23 0.94
C TYR A 228 -17.66 47.55 0.43
N ARG A 229 -17.44 47.64 -0.89
CA ARG A 229 -17.16 48.92 -1.58
C ARG A 229 -18.16 49.11 -2.73
N ALA A 230 -19.30 49.71 -2.43
CA ALA A 230 -20.26 50.13 -3.45
C ALA A 230 -20.00 51.58 -3.85
N THR A 231 -20.21 51.91 -5.12
CA THR A 231 -20.08 53.26 -5.68
C THR A 231 -21.25 54.20 -5.33
N SER A 232 -22.37 53.65 -4.85
CA SER A 232 -23.55 54.40 -4.43
C SER A 232 -24.14 53.81 -3.16
N ILE A 233 -24.14 54.59 -2.08
CA ILE A 233 -24.78 54.25 -0.82
C ILE A 233 -26.20 54.83 -0.86
N PRO A 234 -27.26 54.03 -0.65
CA PRO A 234 -28.62 54.55 -0.57
C PRO A 234 -28.79 55.51 0.62
N PRO A 235 -29.71 56.48 0.52
CA PRO A 235 -29.94 57.44 1.60
C PRO A 235 -30.35 56.75 2.91
N PRO A 236 -30.07 57.34 4.09
CA PRO A 236 -30.46 56.78 5.38
C PRO A 236 -31.98 56.62 5.49
N LEU A 237 -32.43 55.52 6.10
CA LEU A 237 -33.83 55.25 6.39
C LEU A 237 -34.23 55.83 7.76
N LYS A 238 -35.39 56.49 7.80
CA LYS A 238 -36.03 56.89 9.05
C LYS A 238 -37.02 55.82 9.53
N ALA A 239 -37.46 55.95 10.79
CA ALA A 239 -38.48 55.07 11.35
C ALA A 239 -39.78 55.14 10.52
N GLY A 240 -40.27 53.97 10.07
CA GLY A 240 -41.45 53.84 9.23
C GLY A 240 -41.18 53.93 7.72
N GLU A 241 -39.93 54.13 7.30
CA GLU A 241 -39.53 54.11 5.89
C GLU A 241 -38.95 52.74 5.50
N ILE A 242 -39.08 52.39 4.23
CA ILE A 242 -38.41 51.24 3.61
C ILE A 242 -37.65 51.72 2.37
N ALA A 243 -36.60 50.99 1.99
CA ALA A 243 -35.89 51.24 0.74
C ALA A 243 -35.89 49.99 -0.11
N ARG A 244 -36.16 50.18 -1.41
CA ARG A 244 -35.97 49.13 -2.38
C ARG A 244 -34.48 48.88 -2.59
N ILE A 245 -34.05 47.64 -2.35
CA ILE A 245 -32.66 47.21 -2.50
C ILE A 245 -32.60 46.01 -3.45
N THR A 246 -31.49 45.87 -4.17
CA THR A 246 -31.20 44.69 -4.99
C THR A 246 -30.13 43.82 -4.33
N THR A 247 -30.12 42.52 -4.65
CA THR A 247 -29.14 41.58 -4.09
C THR A 247 -27.71 42.05 -4.35
N GLY A 248 -26.93 42.19 -3.27
CA GLY A 248 -25.54 42.64 -3.30
C GLY A 248 -25.33 44.15 -3.18
N ALA A 249 -26.41 44.95 -3.12
CA ALA A 249 -26.31 46.38 -2.81
C ALA A 249 -26.03 46.59 -1.30
N PRO A 250 -25.39 47.71 -0.93
CA PRO A 250 -25.15 48.05 0.47
C PRO A 250 -26.46 48.38 1.18
N LEU A 251 -26.60 47.90 2.42
CA LEU A 251 -27.76 48.20 3.26
C LEU A 251 -27.80 49.71 3.59
N PRO A 252 -28.96 50.39 3.50
CA PRO A 252 -29.09 51.79 3.91
C PRO A 252 -28.81 51.96 5.40
N GLU A 253 -28.26 53.11 5.78
CA GLU A 253 -28.08 53.45 7.19
C GLU A 253 -29.44 53.48 7.90
N GLY A 254 -29.57 52.77 9.03
CA GLY A 254 -30.83 52.62 9.77
C GLY A 254 -31.62 51.34 9.45
N ALA A 255 -31.31 50.61 8.39
CA ALA A 255 -31.86 49.27 8.14
C ALA A 255 -31.07 48.18 8.87
N ASN A 256 -31.77 47.11 9.25
CA ASN A 256 -31.23 45.97 10.00
C ASN A 256 -31.69 44.59 9.51
N ALA A 257 -32.53 44.54 8.47
CA ALA A 257 -33.02 43.31 7.83
C ALA A 257 -33.44 43.62 6.38
N VAL A 258 -33.53 42.58 5.53
CA VAL A 258 -34.04 42.69 4.16
C VAL A 258 -35.18 41.69 3.96
N VAL A 259 -36.35 42.20 3.59
CA VAL A 259 -37.51 41.38 3.20
C VAL A 259 -37.42 41.08 1.70
N MET A 260 -37.67 39.83 1.31
CA MET A 260 -37.75 39.46 -0.10
C MET A 260 -39.00 40.08 -0.72
N VAL A 261 -38.94 40.49 -1.99
CA VAL A 261 -40.07 41.17 -2.65
C VAL A 261 -41.30 40.26 -2.74
N GLU A 262 -41.08 38.95 -2.81
CA GLU A 262 -42.10 37.90 -2.79
C GLU A 262 -42.96 37.91 -1.52
N ASP A 263 -42.42 38.43 -0.40
CA ASP A 263 -43.08 38.56 0.89
C ASP A 263 -43.62 39.99 1.13
N THR A 264 -43.81 40.76 0.05
CA THR A 264 -44.35 42.13 0.11
C THR A 264 -45.44 42.37 -0.93
N VAL A 265 -46.38 43.26 -0.64
CA VAL A 265 -47.42 43.73 -1.58
C VAL A 265 -47.45 45.25 -1.60
N ILE A 266 -47.51 45.83 -2.79
CA ILE A 266 -47.64 47.28 -2.94
C ILE A 266 -49.08 47.67 -2.57
N SER A 267 -49.24 48.42 -1.48
CA SER A 267 -50.55 48.90 -0.99
C SER A 267 -50.99 50.17 -1.70
N SER A 268 -50.06 51.11 -1.96
CA SER A 268 -50.32 52.31 -2.76
C SER A 268 -49.07 52.80 -3.49
N THR A 269 -49.26 53.53 -4.59
CA THR A 269 -48.20 54.20 -5.36
C THR A 269 -48.28 55.72 -5.21
N THR A 270 -47.20 56.42 -5.52
CA THR A 270 -47.17 57.90 -5.57
C THR A 270 -48.14 58.45 -6.63
N ASP A 271 -48.53 59.73 -6.49
CA ASP A 271 -49.53 60.38 -7.37
C ASP A 271 -49.11 60.41 -8.86
N ASP A 272 -47.80 60.28 -9.14
CA ASP A 272 -47.24 60.18 -10.50
C ASP A 272 -47.11 58.72 -11.01
N GLY A 273 -47.46 57.73 -10.17
CA GLY A 273 -47.44 56.31 -10.46
C GLY A 273 -46.05 55.70 -10.63
N LYS A 274 -44.98 56.40 -10.24
CA LYS A 274 -43.60 55.97 -10.51
C LYS A 274 -42.93 55.26 -9.35
N GLU A 275 -43.34 55.52 -8.11
CA GLU A 275 -42.72 54.96 -6.91
C GLU A 275 -43.76 54.30 -6.00
N GLU A 276 -43.28 53.35 -5.21
CA GLU A 276 -44.04 52.67 -4.15
C GLU A 276 -44.24 53.67 -3.01
N LYS A 277 -45.49 53.94 -2.61
CA LYS A 277 -45.80 54.88 -1.51
C LYS A 277 -45.98 54.14 -0.20
N GLU A 278 -46.73 53.03 -0.22
CA GLU A 278 -46.89 52.13 0.93
C GLU A 278 -46.77 50.69 0.46
N VAL A 279 -46.02 49.90 1.22
CA VAL A 279 -45.81 48.47 0.97
C VAL A 279 -46.18 47.71 2.25
N GLU A 280 -47.00 46.69 2.08
CA GLU A 280 -47.40 45.75 3.12
C GLU A 280 -46.40 44.58 3.14
N ILE A 281 -45.84 44.29 4.31
CA ILE A 281 -44.98 43.13 4.55
C ILE A 281 -45.90 41.98 4.96
N LEU A 282 -45.87 40.87 4.22
CA LEU A 282 -46.78 39.75 4.40
C LEU A 282 -46.33 38.76 5.50
N THR A 283 -45.13 38.95 6.05
CA THR A 283 -44.54 38.07 7.07
C THR A 283 -44.45 38.78 8.43
N ASP A 284 -44.87 38.10 9.48
CA ASP A 284 -44.76 38.55 10.87
C ASP A 284 -43.43 38.10 11.52
N GLU A 285 -42.67 37.23 10.84
CA GLU A 285 -41.42 36.63 11.32
C GLU A 285 -40.22 37.30 10.65
N LEU A 286 -39.88 38.53 11.06
CA LEU A 286 -38.66 39.21 10.59
C LEU A 286 -37.60 39.26 11.68
N GLU A 287 -36.47 38.59 11.47
CA GLU A 287 -35.36 38.61 12.42
C GLU A 287 -34.32 39.70 12.07
N VAL A 288 -33.67 40.24 13.11
CA VAL A 288 -32.56 41.18 12.93
C VAL A 288 -31.39 40.48 12.25
N GLY A 289 -30.90 41.03 11.13
CA GLY A 289 -29.83 40.47 10.31
C GLY A 289 -30.31 39.51 9.22
N GLU A 290 -31.62 39.30 9.08
CA GLU A 290 -32.17 38.42 8.07
C GLU A 290 -31.89 38.94 6.66
N ASN A 291 -31.41 38.06 5.78
CA ASN A 291 -30.95 38.35 4.42
C ASN A 291 -29.83 39.42 4.31
N VAL A 292 -29.17 39.74 5.43
CA VAL A 292 -27.99 40.62 5.48
C VAL A 292 -26.72 39.77 5.49
N ARG A 293 -25.73 40.14 4.67
CA ARG A 293 -24.41 39.52 4.68
C ARG A 293 -23.42 40.45 5.37
N GLU A 294 -22.74 40.03 6.42
CA GLU A 294 -21.75 40.90 7.06
C GLU A 294 -20.42 40.95 6.26
N PRO A 295 -19.64 42.05 6.32
CA PRO A 295 -18.31 42.09 5.74
C PRO A 295 -17.45 40.93 6.25
N GLY A 296 -16.88 40.16 5.33
CA GLY A 296 -16.08 38.97 5.69
C GLY A 296 -16.89 37.79 6.23
N SER A 297 -18.19 37.72 5.96
CA SER A 297 -19.04 36.55 6.27
C SER A 297 -18.55 35.28 5.57
N ASP A 298 -17.99 35.41 4.36
CA ASP A 298 -17.54 34.29 3.54
C ASP A 298 -16.06 33.99 3.81
N VAL A 299 -15.22 35.04 3.84
CA VAL A 299 -13.80 34.96 4.17
C VAL A 299 -13.39 36.18 4.98
N LYS A 300 -12.80 35.94 6.16
CA LYS A 300 -12.32 37.03 7.02
C LYS A 300 -10.97 37.56 6.53
N LEU A 301 -10.72 38.85 6.79
CA LEU A 301 -9.41 39.45 6.53
C LEU A 301 -8.30 38.66 7.25
N GLY A 302 -7.26 38.28 6.51
CA GLY A 302 -6.13 37.51 7.06
C GLY A 302 -6.39 36.02 7.28
N GLU A 303 -7.59 35.52 6.97
CA GLU A 303 -7.92 34.09 7.01
C GLU A 303 -7.15 33.30 5.93
N THR A 304 -6.69 32.09 6.25
CA THR A 304 -6.01 31.23 5.28
C THR A 304 -7.03 30.63 4.30
N ILE A 305 -7.01 31.10 3.05
CA ILE A 305 -7.91 30.65 1.98
C ILE A 305 -7.42 29.39 1.30
N LEU A 306 -6.11 29.26 1.09
CA LEU A 306 -5.49 28.07 0.51
C LEU A 306 -4.23 27.70 1.29
N LYS A 307 -4.08 26.42 1.58
CA LYS A 307 -2.91 25.89 2.29
C LYS A 307 -1.81 25.48 1.32
N ARG A 308 -0.57 25.56 1.79
CA ARG A 308 0.58 24.96 1.12
C ARG A 308 0.32 23.49 0.78
N GLY A 309 0.66 23.10 -0.43
CA GLY A 309 0.48 21.74 -0.95
C GLY A 309 -0.90 21.48 -1.57
N MET A 310 -1.84 22.44 -1.50
CA MET A 310 -3.10 22.34 -2.23
C MET A 310 -2.88 22.54 -3.72
N ARG A 311 -3.58 21.76 -4.55
CA ARG A 311 -3.56 21.89 -6.01
C ARG A 311 -4.75 22.73 -6.46
N ILE A 312 -4.50 23.68 -7.36
CA ILE A 312 -5.56 24.47 -8.01
C ILE A 312 -6.28 23.57 -9.01
N THR A 313 -7.58 23.36 -8.83
CA THR A 313 -8.34 22.40 -9.63
C THR A 313 -8.95 23.06 -10.86
N SER A 314 -9.38 22.25 -11.82
CA SER A 314 -10.13 22.73 -12.99
C SER A 314 -11.60 23.07 -12.69
N ILE A 315 -12.05 22.90 -11.43
CA ILE A 315 -13.40 23.30 -11.00
C ILE A 315 -13.50 24.83 -10.93
N GLY A 316 -12.39 25.53 -10.69
CA GLY A 316 -12.31 26.99 -10.69
C GLY A 316 -12.61 27.65 -9.35
N GLY A 317 -13.05 26.88 -8.34
CA GLY A 317 -13.37 27.40 -7.01
C GLY A 317 -12.18 28.09 -6.33
N GLU A 318 -10.98 27.50 -6.40
CA GLU A 318 -9.79 28.10 -5.80
C GLU A 318 -9.43 29.45 -6.45
N ILE A 319 -9.58 29.55 -7.77
CA ILE A 319 -9.31 30.79 -8.51
C ILE A 319 -10.33 31.86 -8.17
N GLY A 320 -11.62 31.48 -8.07
CA GLY A 320 -12.70 32.40 -7.70
C GLY A 320 -12.48 33.01 -6.31
N VAL A 321 -12.11 32.19 -5.32
CA VAL A 321 -11.83 32.67 -3.95
C VAL A 321 -10.59 33.57 -3.93
N LEU A 322 -9.52 33.21 -4.64
CA LEU A 322 -8.31 34.04 -4.75
C LEU A 322 -8.62 35.41 -5.35
N ALA A 323 -9.42 35.44 -6.42
CA ALA A 323 -9.82 36.68 -7.09
C ALA A 323 -10.71 37.54 -6.19
N ALA A 324 -11.71 36.95 -5.55
CA ALA A 324 -12.62 37.64 -4.63
C ALA A 324 -11.88 38.23 -3.41
N ALA A 325 -10.85 37.54 -2.91
CA ALA A 325 -10.01 38.01 -1.81
C ALA A 325 -8.91 39.00 -2.24
N GLY A 326 -8.92 39.48 -3.49
CA GLY A 326 -8.00 40.50 -4.00
C GLY A 326 -6.58 40.00 -4.28
N ILE A 327 -6.36 38.68 -4.38
CA ILE A 327 -5.02 38.11 -4.57
C ILE A 327 -4.57 38.24 -6.03
N LYS A 328 -3.56 39.09 -6.26
CA LYS A 328 -3.00 39.35 -7.61
C LYS A 328 -1.84 38.44 -7.99
N ARG A 329 -1.11 37.91 -7.00
CA ARG A 329 0.06 37.06 -7.21
C ARG A 329 -0.01 35.85 -6.30
N VAL A 330 0.22 34.68 -6.87
CA VAL A 330 0.03 33.39 -6.21
C VAL A 330 1.39 32.68 -6.14
N PRO A 331 1.85 32.31 -4.94
CA PRO A 331 3.05 31.50 -4.76
C PRO A 331 2.75 30.02 -5.06
N VAL A 332 3.42 29.47 -6.06
CA VAL A 332 3.20 28.12 -6.58
C VAL A 332 4.52 27.38 -6.77
N TYR A 333 4.51 26.06 -6.82
CA TYR A 333 5.68 25.30 -7.23
C TYR A 333 5.87 25.34 -8.75
N ARG A 334 7.12 25.52 -9.19
CA ARG A 334 7.50 25.45 -10.61
C ARG A 334 7.19 24.06 -11.16
N GLN A 335 6.44 24.02 -12.26
CA GLN A 335 6.19 22.80 -12.99
C GLN A 335 7.43 22.38 -13.82
N PRO A 336 7.74 21.08 -13.90
CA PRO A 336 8.82 20.58 -14.76
C PRO A 336 8.47 20.68 -16.24
N ARG A 337 9.51 20.77 -17.09
CA ARG A 337 9.40 20.59 -18.54
C ARG A 337 9.78 19.16 -18.92
N VAL A 338 8.95 18.51 -19.74
CA VAL A 338 9.08 17.07 -20.04
C VAL A 338 9.18 16.82 -21.54
N GLY A 339 10.20 16.08 -21.98
CA GLY A 339 10.33 15.62 -23.37
C GLY A 339 9.90 14.18 -23.56
N VAL A 340 9.28 13.87 -24.69
CA VAL A 340 8.93 12.49 -25.08
C VAL A 340 9.63 12.10 -26.37
N LEU A 341 10.31 10.96 -26.35
CA LEU A 341 11.09 10.41 -27.47
C LEU A 341 10.72 8.95 -27.72
N SER A 342 10.62 8.52 -28.98
CA SER A 342 10.58 7.09 -29.32
C SER A 342 11.90 6.67 -29.98
N THR A 343 12.32 5.43 -29.78
CA THR A 343 13.56 4.88 -30.37
C THR A 343 13.27 3.59 -31.13
N GLY A 344 13.83 3.46 -32.33
CA GLY A 344 13.76 2.22 -33.10
C GLY A 344 13.87 2.46 -34.62
N ASP A 345 14.63 1.61 -35.30
CA ASP A 345 14.78 1.65 -36.76
C ASP A 345 13.51 1.17 -37.50
N GLU A 346 12.63 0.42 -36.81
CA GLU A 346 11.34 -0.02 -37.33
C GLU A 346 10.28 1.09 -37.34
N LEU A 347 10.50 2.18 -36.60
CA LEU A 347 9.49 3.19 -36.36
C LEU A 347 9.39 4.19 -37.50
N VAL A 348 8.16 4.47 -37.93
CA VAL A 348 7.82 5.64 -38.72
C VAL A 348 6.87 6.57 -37.98
N ASP A 349 6.97 7.86 -38.29
CA ASP A 349 6.08 8.87 -37.74
C ASP A 349 4.63 8.63 -38.18
N ILE A 350 3.69 9.15 -37.39
CA ILE A 350 2.26 9.09 -37.72
C ILE A 350 1.93 9.90 -38.98
N SER A 351 2.71 10.94 -39.29
CA SER A 351 2.60 11.75 -40.50
C SER A 351 3.15 11.05 -41.76
N TYR A 352 3.58 9.79 -41.66
CA TYR A 352 4.07 9.04 -42.81
C TYR A 352 2.91 8.58 -43.71
N ASP A 353 2.79 9.22 -44.87
CA ASP A 353 1.71 8.99 -45.85
C ASP A 353 1.93 7.76 -46.75
N GLY A 354 3.13 7.16 -46.73
CA GLY A 354 3.45 5.99 -47.56
C GLY A 354 2.89 4.66 -47.01
N PRO A 355 2.80 3.61 -47.86
CA PRO A 355 2.47 2.27 -47.38
C PRO A 355 3.60 1.72 -46.49
N LEU A 356 3.23 1.03 -45.40
CA LEU A 356 4.20 0.40 -44.51
C LEU A 356 4.92 -0.74 -45.25
N LYS A 357 6.25 -0.67 -45.32
CA LYS A 357 7.08 -1.76 -45.86
C LYS A 357 7.37 -2.79 -44.77
N ARG A 358 7.90 -3.95 -45.17
CA ARG A 358 8.31 -5.01 -44.25
C ARG A 358 9.31 -4.46 -43.22
N GLY A 359 9.03 -4.69 -41.94
CA GLY A 359 9.86 -4.21 -40.83
C GLY A 359 9.53 -2.78 -40.38
N MET A 360 8.49 -2.13 -40.92
CA MET A 360 8.04 -0.82 -40.48
C MET A 360 6.75 -0.91 -39.66
N ILE A 361 6.68 -0.14 -38.57
CA ILE A 361 5.48 0.08 -37.77
C ILE A 361 5.33 1.56 -37.44
N ARG A 362 4.08 2.03 -37.28
CA ARG A 362 3.83 3.42 -36.88
C ARG A 362 4.09 3.61 -35.39
N ASP A 363 4.73 4.73 -35.04
CA ASP A 363 4.93 5.14 -33.66
C ASP A 363 3.58 5.51 -33.02
N SER A 364 3.11 4.64 -32.13
CA SER A 364 1.89 4.86 -31.34
C SER A 364 2.16 5.27 -29.90
N ASN A 365 3.38 5.07 -29.40
CA ASN A 365 3.70 5.31 -27.99
C ASN A 365 3.88 6.79 -27.71
N ARG A 366 4.67 7.49 -28.53
CA ARG A 366 4.95 8.92 -28.35
C ARG A 366 3.69 9.77 -28.35
N PRO A 367 2.78 9.71 -29.34
CA PRO A 367 1.53 10.49 -29.29
C PRO A 367 0.67 10.13 -28.07
N SER A 368 0.62 8.84 -27.68
CA SER A 368 -0.12 8.41 -26.49
C SER A 368 0.47 8.98 -25.19
N LEU A 369 1.78 9.01 -25.06
CA LEU A 369 2.47 9.56 -23.89
C LEU A 369 2.40 11.08 -23.85
N LEU A 370 2.51 11.77 -24.98
CA LEU A 370 2.31 13.21 -25.07
C LEU A 370 0.91 13.60 -24.58
N SER A 371 -0.12 12.90 -25.04
CA SER A 371 -1.51 13.11 -24.60
C SER A 371 -1.67 12.84 -23.09
N LEU A 372 -1.13 11.71 -22.60
CA LEU A 372 -1.21 11.32 -21.19
C LEU A 372 -0.53 12.35 -20.26
N ILE A 373 0.70 12.77 -20.57
CA ILE A 373 1.50 13.67 -19.73
C ILE A 373 0.87 15.08 -19.73
N ARG A 374 0.40 15.58 -20.88
CA ARG A 374 -0.34 16.85 -20.97
C ARG A 374 -1.64 16.79 -20.14
N GLY A 375 -2.36 15.68 -20.24
CA GLY A 375 -3.60 15.45 -19.50
C GLY A 375 -3.45 15.50 -17.97
N TRP A 376 -2.27 15.13 -17.46
CA TRP A 376 -2.00 15.24 -16.02
C TRP A 376 -1.95 16.67 -15.51
N ARG A 377 -1.71 17.69 -16.36
CA ARG A 377 -1.55 19.11 -15.98
C ARG A 377 -0.56 19.32 -14.82
N LEU A 378 0.59 18.66 -14.91
CA LEU A 378 1.70 18.71 -13.95
C LEU A 378 3.00 19.20 -14.59
N CYS A 379 2.95 19.67 -15.83
CA CYS A 379 4.12 20.10 -16.61
C CYS A 379 3.83 21.47 -17.20
N ASP A 380 4.85 22.32 -17.22
CA ASP A 380 4.78 23.65 -17.85
C ASP A 380 4.75 23.49 -19.37
N GLU A 381 5.57 22.56 -19.87
CA GLU A 381 5.63 22.22 -21.29
C GLU A 381 5.88 20.71 -21.48
N VAL A 382 5.27 20.15 -22.52
CA VAL A 382 5.50 18.77 -22.97
C VAL A 382 5.97 18.78 -24.42
N VAL A 383 7.27 18.56 -24.60
CA VAL A 383 8.00 18.67 -25.87
C VAL A 383 8.06 17.32 -26.59
N ASP A 384 7.78 17.33 -27.89
CA ASP A 384 7.90 16.17 -28.77
C ASP A 384 9.31 16.13 -29.38
N LEU A 385 10.15 15.19 -28.93
CA LEU A 385 11.52 14.99 -29.43
C LEU A 385 11.58 14.06 -30.66
N GLN A 386 10.41 13.68 -31.19
CA GLN A 386 10.22 12.81 -32.34
C GLN A 386 10.82 11.40 -32.15
N VAL A 387 11.21 10.75 -33.26
CA VAL A 387 11.81 9.42 -33.27
C VAL A 387 13.33 9.54 -33.38
N ALA A 388 14.08 8.84 -32.53
CA ALA A 388 15.51 8.58 -32.68
C ALA A 388 15.70 7.22 -33.34
N ARG A 389 16.52 7.16 -34.39
CA ARG A 389 16.94 5.88 -34.99
C ARG A 389 18.09 5.30 -34.19
N ASP A 390 18.19 3.97 -34.22
CA ASP A 390 19.31 3.25 -33.62
C ASP A 390 20.55 3.36 -34.52
N THR A 391 20.33 3.59 -35.82
CA THR A 391 21.37 3.76 -36.84
C THR A 391 21.26 5.11 -37.53
N PRO A 392 22.32 5.95 -37.59
CA PRO A 392 23.69 5.71 -37.13
C PRO A 392 23.89 5.86 -35.61
N SER A 393 24.95 5.22 -35.08
CA SER A 393 25.29 5.22 -33.66
C SER A 393 25.65 6.62 -33.15
N GLY A 394 24.70 7.30 -32.52
CA GLY A 394 24.88 8.65 -31.97
C GLY A 394 23.63 9.50 -31.98
N GLN A 395 22.66 9.21 -32.87
CA GLN A 395 21.45 10.03 -32.98
C GLN A 395 20.64 10.06 -31.67
N LEU A 396 20.56 8.93 -30.96
CA LEU A 396 19.92 8.88 -29.63
C LEU A 396 20.62 9.81 -28.63
N GLU A 397 21.95 9.80 -28.59
CA GLU A 397 22.72 10.69 -27.70
C GLU A 397 22.48 12.15 -28.03
N GLU A 398 22.56 12.50 -29.31
CA GLU A 398 22.36 13.86 -29.81
C GLU A 398 20.99 14.38 -29.39
N LYS A 399 19.91 13.62 -29.65
CA LYS A 399 18.55 14.02 -29.26
C LYS A 399 18.36 14.15 -27.76
N LEU A 400 18.97 13.29 -26.95
CA LEU A 400 18.89 13.40 -25.49
C LEU A 400 19.62 14.66 -24.98
N ARG A 401 20.79 14.97 -25.54
CA ARG A 401 21.55 16.18 -25.17
C ARG A 401 20.86 17.46 -25.66
N ASP A 402 20.34 17.44 -26.88
CA ASP A 402 19.56 18.51 -27.49
C ASP A 402 18.32 18.81 -26.65
N GLY A 403 17.57 17.77 -26.25
CA GLY A 403 16.44 17.91 -25.33
C GLY A 403 16.80 18.62 -24.02
N PHE A 404 17.92 18.25 -23.38
CA PHE A 404 18.32 18.93 -22.13
C PHE A 404 18.88 20.34 -22.33
N ARG A 405 19.56 20.62 -23.44
CA ARG A 405 20.24 21.91 -23.65
C ARG A 405 19.36 22.95 -24.34
N ASN A 406 18.76 22.58 -25.47
CA ASN A 406 18.03 23.49 -26.33
C ASN A 406 16.56 23.61 -25.91
N HIS A 407 15.99 22.52 -25.39
CA HIS A 407 14.63 22.51 -24.87
C HIS A 407 14.55 22.64 -23.34
N ASP A 408 15.68 22.85 -22.63
CA ASP A 408 15.80 22.94 -21.16
C ASP A 408 14.80 22.05 -20.41
N LEU A 409 14.84 20.75 -20.74
CA LEU A 409 13.97 19.74 -20.16
C LEU A 409 14.48 19.31 -18.79
N ASP A 410 13.57 19.13 -17.83
CA ASP A 410 13.85 18.56 -16.51
C ASP A 410 13.84 17.02 -16.55
N VAL A 411 12.95 16.47 -17.37
CA VAL A 411 12.69 15.02 -17.49
C VAL A 411 12.55 14.63 -18.96
N ILE A 412 13.18 13.53 -19.37
CA ILE A 412 12.94 12.89 -20.68
C ILE A 412 12.32 11.52 -20.47
N VAL A 413 11.25 11.23 -21.21
CA VAL A 413 10.58 9.93 -21.26
C VAL A 413 10.83 9.31 -22.64
N THR A 414 11.55 8.19 -22.67
CA THR A 414 11.84 7.46 -23.91
C THR A 414 11.01 6.17 -23.99
N THR A 415 10.69 5.71 -25.21
CA THR A 415 10.10 4.39 -25.45
C THR A 415 10.87 3.61 -26.50
N GLY A 416 11.09 2.31 -26.26
CA GLY A 416 12.00 1.51 -27.09
C GLY A 416 13.42 1.47 -26.50
N GLY A 417 14.29 0.60 -27.02
CA GLY A 417 15.73 0.58 -26.65
C GLY A 417 16.07 0.26 -25.18
N VAL A 418 15.15 -0.33 -24.41
CA VAL A 418 15.28 -0.57 -22.94
C VAL A 418 15.30 -2.04 -22.51
N SER A 419 15.22 -2.98 -23.45
CA SER A 419 15.07 -4.42 -23.21
C SER A 419 16.40 -5.14 -22.87
N MET A 420 16.65 -6.30 -23.49
CA MET A 420 17.93 -7.02 -23.56
C MET A 420 18.38 -7.35 -25.01
N GLY A 421 17.76 -6.74 -26.02
CA GLY A 421 18.09 -6.93 -27.43
C GLY A 421 19.41 -6.28 -27.81
N GLU A 422 19.91 -6.64 -28.99
CA GLU A 422 21.21 -6.20 -29.51
C GLU A 422 21.29 -4.69 -29.76
N LEU A 423 20.13 -4.04 -29.91
CA LEU A 423 19.93 -2.61 -30.21
C LEU A 423 19.42 -1.80 -29.00
N ASP A 424 19.52 -2.31 -27.76
CA ASP A 424 19.14 -1.52 -26.59
C ASP A 424 20.24 -0.51 -26.21
N LEU A 425 20.26 0.60 -26.95
CA LEU A 425 21.30 1.62 -26.88
C LEU A 425 21.13 2.58 -25.68
N LEU A 426 19.94 2.68 -25.08
CA LEU A 426 19.65 3.71 -24.08
C LEU A 426 20.55 3.60 -22.84
N LYS A 427 20.70 2.40 -22.25
CA LYS A 427 21.50 2.22 -21.02
C LYS A 427 22.99 2.49 -21.28
N PRO A 428 23.61 1.94 -22.35
CA PRO A 428 24.98 2.29 -22.74
C PRO A 428 25.17 3.79 -23.00
N THR A 429 24.27 4.44 -23.72
CA THR A 429 24.37 5.88 -24.02
C THR A 429 24.35 6.72 -22.74
N ILE A 430 23.45 6.40 -21.79
CA ILE A 430 23.37 7.11 -20.51
C ILE A 430 24.67 6.93 -19.71
N GLU A 431 25.14 5.70 -19.54
CA GLU A 431 26.30 5.40 -18.68
C GLU A 431 27.64 5.86 -19.30
N ARG A 432 27.84 5.58 -20.58
CA ARG A 432 29.15 5.76 -21.23
C ARG A 432 29.31 7.15 -21.85
N SER A 433 28.29 7.62 -22.56
CA SER A 433 28.39 8.90 -23.27
C SER A 433 27.97 10.07 -22.38
N MET A 434 26.85 9.94 -21.67
CA MET A 434 26.28 11.05 -20.90
C MET A 434 26.82 11.15 -19.47
N GLY A 435 27.57 10.15 -18.99
CA GLY A 435 28.08 10.10 -17.62
C GLY A 435 26.97 9.98 -16.56
N GLY A 436 25.81 9.46 -16.95
CA GLY A 436 24.64 9.27 -16.09
C GLY A 436 24.69 7.96 -15.31
N THR A 437 23.82 7.87 -14.30
CA THR A 437 23.67 6.70 -13.43
C THR A 437 22.33 6.03 -13.69
N VAL A 438 22.35 4.74 -14.06
CA VAL A 438 21.14 3.91 -14.15
C VAL A 438 20.80 3.35 -12.77
N HIS A 439 19.72 3.82 -12.17
CA HIS A 439 19.29 3.43 -10.82
C HIS A 439 18.61 2.06 -10.79
N PHE A 440 17.88 1.72 -11.85
CA PHE A 440 17.38 0.38 -12.12
C PHE A 440 17.04 0.21 -13.60
N GLY A 441 17.09 -1.03 -14.09
CA GLY A 441 16.73 -1.38 -15.47
C GLY A 441 15.68 -2.48 -15.62
N ARG A 442 15.15 -3.00 -14.49
CA ARG A 442 14.15 -4.08 -14.46
C ARG A 442 13.23 -4.02 -13.24
N VAL A 443 11.94 -4.21 -13.47
CA VAL A 443 10.90 -4.22 -12.44
C VAL A 443 10.05 -5.49 -12.47
N SER A 444 9.70 -6.01 -11.30
CA SER A 444 8.90 -7.23 -11.09
C SER A 444 7.41 -6.97 -11.28
N MET A 445 7.00 -6.71 -12.52
CA MET A 445 5.62 -6.39 -12.87
C MET A 445 5.22 -6.93 -14.25
N LYS A 446 3.91 -6.93 -14.51
CA LYS A 446 3.31 -7.24 -15.81
C LYS A 446 2.16 -6.26 -16.10
N PRO A 447 2.09 -5.65 -17.30
CA PRO A 447 3.20 -5.43 -18.24
C PRO A 447 4.28 -4.53 -17.62
N GLY A 448 5.43 -4.30 -18.27
CA GLY A 448 6.40 -3.29 -17.80
C GLY A 448 7.79 -3.75 -17.31
N LYS A 449 8.15 -5.04 -17.48
CA LYS A 449 9.42 -5.59 -16.92
C LYS A 449 10.68 -4.76 -17.23
N PRO A 450 10.97 -4.33 -18.47
CA PRO A 450 12.25 -3.69 -18.79
C PRO A 450 12.29 -2.17 -18.54
N THR A 451 11.46 -1.65 -17.63
CA THR A 451 11.48 -0.22 -17.30
C THR A 451 12.80 0.20 -16.69
N THR A 452 13.35 1.30 -17.17
CA THR A 452 14.63 1.87 -16.77
C THR A 452 14.44 3.27 -16.21
N PHE A 453 15.17 3.61 -15.15
CA PHE A 453 15.23 4.95 -14.58
C PHE A 453 16.68 5.34 -14.34
N ALA A 454 17.03 6.56 -14.75
CA ALA A 454 18.39 7.08 -14.65
C ALA A 454 18.40 8.58 -14.34
N SER A 455 19.51 9.05 -13.77
CA SER A 455 19.83 10.47 -13.67
C SER A 455 21.09 10.79 -14.48
N VAL A 456 21.14 11.98 -15.06
CA VAL A 456 22.30 12.48 -15.82
C VAL A 456 22.77 13.80 -15.18
N PRO A 457 24.06 13.93 -14.83
CA PRO A 457 24.61 15.19 -14.38
C PRO A 457 24.46 16.27 -15.45
N PHE A 458 23.87 17.40 -15.07
CA PHE A 458 23.64 18.53 -15.95
C PHE A 458 24.13 19.81 -15.26
N LYS A 459 24.91 20.59 -16.01
CA LYS A 459 25.32 21.93 -15.59
C LYS A 459 24.46 22.91 -16.34
N ASP A 460 23.61 23.62 -15.61
CA ASP A 460 22.79 24.68 -16.17
C ASP A 460 23.72 25.78 -16.71
N THR A 461 23.59 26.06 -18.01
CA THR A 461 24.35 27.08 -18.72
C THR A 461 23.96 28.49 -18.30
N SER A 462 22.74 28.70 -17.80
CA SER A 462 22.22 30.00 -17.40
C SER A 462 22.50 30.34 -15.93
N SER A 463 22.29 29.38 -15.01
CA SER A 463 22.46 29.60 -13.57
C SER A 463 23.80 29.12 -13.01
N GLY A 464 24.58 28.37 -13.81
CA GLY A 464 25.84 27.74 -13.38
C GLY A 464 25.67 26.62 -12.35
N ARG A 465 24.44 26.34 -11.89
CA ARG A 465 24.13 25.29 -10.91
C ARG A 465 24.32 23.92 -11.52
N ARG A 466 24.93 23.02 -10.75
CA ARG A 466 24.99 21.59 -11.06
C ARG A 466 23.77 20.92 -10.45
N GLY A 467 23.03 20.17 -11.26
CA GLY A 467 21.91 19.34 -10.83
C GLY A 467 21.83 18.11 -11.71
N ASP A 468 20.90 17.22 -11.37
CA ASP A 468 20.64 16.02 -12.17
C ASP A 468 19.37 16.22 -12.99
N ARG A 469 19.40 15.74 -14.24
CA ARG A 469 18.22 15.60 -15.10
C ARG A 469 17.79 14.14 -15.16
N LEU A 470 16.50 13.90 -15.27
CA LEU A 470 15.94 12.55 -15.12
C LEU A 470 15.59 11.94 -16.48
N ILE A 471 15.84 10.63 -16.64
CA ILE A 471 15.45 9.87 -17.82
C ILE A 471 14.63 8.64 -17.41
N PHE A 472 13.46 8.49 -18.01
CA PHE A 472 12.61 7.29 -17.91
C PHE A 472 12.64 6.52 -19.22
N GLY A 473 13.24 5.33 -19.20
CA GLY A 473 13.20 4.40 -20.32
C GLY A 473 12.03 3.43 -20.20
N LEU A 474 10.95 3.69 -20.93
CA LEU A 474 9.73 2.87 -20.90
C LEU A 474 9.77 1.78 -21.98
N PRO A 475 9.11 0.62 -21.76
CA PRO A 475 9.12 -0.46 -22.75
C PRO A 475 8.40 -0.07 -24.05
N GLY A 476 8.94 -0.49 -25.20
CA GLY A 476 8.37 -0.19 -26.52
C GLY A 476 6.99 -0.79 -26.82
N ASN A 477 6.50 -1.71 -25.98
CA ASN A 477 5.14 -2.24 -26.09
C ASN A 477 4.10 -1.21 -25.61
N PRO A 478 3.08 -0.85 -26.40
CA PRO A 478 2.17 0.26 -26.08
C PRO A 478 1.46 0.20 -24.74
N ALA A 479 0.87 -0.94 -24.39
CA ALA A 479 0.23 -1.09 -23.08
C ALA A 479 1.23 -1.07 -21.93
N SER A 480 2.49 -1.45 -22.18
CA SER A 480 3.54 -1.36 -21.17
C SER A 480 3.92 0.10 -20.92
N ALA A 481 4.15 0.88 -21.99
CA ALA A 481 4.54 2.28 -21.91
C ALA A 481 3.57 3.09 -21.04
N ILE A 482 2.26 3.04 -21.33
CA ILE A 482 1.23 3.78 -20.59
C ILE A 482 1.13 3.32 -19.13
N VAL A 483 1.15 2.01 -18.87
CA VAL A 483 1.11 1.48 -17.50
C VAL A 483 2.33 1.95 -16.70
N THR A 484 3.52 1.89 -17.31
CA THR A 484 4.76 2.31 -16.63
C THR A 484 4.85 3.82 -16.46
N ALA A 485 4.29 4.62 -17.38
CA ALA A 485 4.20 6.07 -17.23
C ALA A 485 3.35 6.45 -16.00
N ASN A 486 2.16 5.84 -15.87
CA ASN A 486 1.30 6.06 -14.71
C ASN A 486 1.92 5.59 -13.38
N LEU A 487 2.72 4.52 -13.40
CA LEU A 487 3.30 3.95 -12.18
C LEU A 487 4.64 4.57 -11.76
N PHE A 488 5.36 5.24 -12.66
CA PHE A 488 6.71 5.74 -12.40
C PHE A 488 6.91 7.22 -12.75
N VAL A 489 6.42 7.67 -13.91
CA VAL A 489 6.57 9.06 -14.35
C VAL A 489 5.62 9.97 -13.55
N LEU A 490 4.36 9.59 -13.41
CA LEU A 490 3.37 10.38 -12.66
C LEU A 490 3.79 10.62 -11.18
N PRO A 491 4.18 9.62 -10.38
CA PRO A 491 4.71 9.82 -9.03
C PRO A 491 5.90 10.79 -8.96
N CYS A 492 6.78 10.75 -9.97
CA CYS A 492 7.93 11.66 -10.06
C CYS A 492 7.47 13.10 -10.27
N LEU A 493 6.60 13.33 -11.26
CA LEU A 493 6.10 14.67 -11.58
C LEU A 493 5.29 15.26 -10.43
N GLN A 494 4.46 14.46 -9.76
CA GLN A 494 3.77 14.86 -8.55
C GLN A 494 4.75 15.37 -7.48
N ARG A 495 5.85 14.64 -7.24
CA ARG A 495 6.84 15.01 -6.24
C ARG A 495 7.62 16.27 -6.59
N ILE A 496 7.98 16.47 -7.86
CA ILE A 496 8.61 17.71 -8.33
C ILE A 496 7.69 18.92 -8.12
N ASN A 497 6.37 18.73 -8.28
CA ASN A 497 5.35 19.74 -8.04
C ASN A 497 5.00 19.94 -6.55
N GLY A 498 5.68 19.28 -5.61
CA GLY A 498 5.40 19.43 -4.17
C GLY A 498 4.23 18.61 -3.64
N LEU A 499 3.74 17.63 -4.41
CA LEU A 499 2.78 16.62 -3.93
C LEU A 499 3.52 15.41 -3.34
N GLU A 500 2.80 14.55 -2.61
CA GLU A 500 3.40 13.38 -1.95
C GLU A 500 3.98 12.33 -2.93
N GLY A 501 3.49 12.31 -4.17
CA GLY A 501 3.93 11.35 -5.19
C GLY A 501 3.26 9.98 -5.12
N LEU A 502 2.01 9.90 -4.63
CA LEU A 502 1.28 8.64 -4.44
C LEU A 502 0.92 7.91 -5.75
N GLY A 503 1.01 8.59 -6.90
CA GLY A 503 0.63 8.07 -8.21
C GLY A 503 -0.87 8.19 -8.46
N LEU A 504 -1.45 7.15 -9.04
CA LEU A 504 -2.89 7.02 -9.25
C LEU A 504 -3.61 6.72 -7.94
N GLU A 505 -4.80 7.30 -7.78
CA GLU A 505 -5.71 7.02 -6.66
C GLU A 505 -6.12 5.54 -6.64
N LYS A 506 -6.30 4.97 -5.45
CA LYS A 506 -6.61 3.54 -5.30
C LYS A 506 -7.99 3.39 -4.68
N VAL A 507 -8.88 2.76 -5.43
CA VAL A 507 -10.24 2.43 -4.99
C VAL A 507 -10.43 0.92 -4.92
N VAL A 508 -11.31 0.47 -4.03
CA VAL A 508 -11.73 -0.93 -3.93
C VAL A 508 -12.87 -1.14 -4.92
N VAL A 509 -12.81 -2.24 -5.68
CA VAL A 509 -13.77 -2.56 -6.75
C VAL A 509 -14.09 -4.06 -6.74
N TRP A 510 -15.29 -4.41 -7.19
CA TRP A 510 -15.72 -5.79 -7.39
C TRP A 510 -15.52 -6.21 -8.85
N THR A 511 -14.93 -7.38 -9.10
CA THR A 511 -14.76 -7.87 -10.47
C THR A 511 -16.02 -8.59 -10.95
N THR A 512 -16.57 -8.22 -12.11
CA THR A 512 -17.78 -8.88 -12.65
C THR A 512 -17.49 -10.23 -13.34
N SER A 513 -16.22 -10.58 -13.53
CA SER A 513 -15.81 -11.81 -14.20
C SER A 513 -14.52 -12.37 -13.61
N LYS A 514 -14.28 -13.66 -13.84
CA LYS A 514 -13.08 -14.35 -13.36
C LYS A 514 -11.83 -13.83 -14.08
N ILE A 515 -10.93 -13.21 -13.34
CA ILE A 515 -9.65 -12.73 -13.87
C ILE A 515 -8.52 -13.69 -13.46
N LYS A 516 -7.87 -14.29 -14.46
CA LYS A 516 -6.73 -15.18 -14.22
C LYS A 516 -5.51 -14.40 -13.74
N CYS A 517 -5.06 -14.68 -12.52
CA CYS A 517 -3.88 -14.05 -11.95
C CYS A 517 -2.59 -14.68 -12.48
N ASN A 518 -1.56 -13.85 -12.67
CA ASN A 518 -0.22 -14.33 -12.99
C ASN A 518 0.53 -14.77 -11.72
N PRO A 519 0.96 -16.04 -11.59
CA PRO A 519 1.62 -16.52 -10.37
C PRO A 519 3.05 -15.99 -10.22
N ALA A 520 3.65 -15.43 -11.27
CA ALA A 520 5.07 -15.07 -11.30
C ALA A 520 5.35 -13.59 -11.00
N ARG A 521 4.41 -12.66 -11.23
CA ARG A 521 4.59 -11.19 -11.11
C ARG A 521 3.26 -10.49 -10.83
N VAL A 522 3.31 -9.37 -10.10
CA VAL A 522 2.13 -8.49 -9.91
C VAL A 522 1.68 -8.01 -11.30
N GLU A 523 0.40 -8.22 -11.59
CA GLU A 523 -0.21 -7.83 -12.86
C GLU A 523 -1.09 -6.59 -12.67
N TYR A 524 -0.83 -5.58 -13.50
CA TYR A 524 -1.62 -4.37 -13.63
C TYR A 524 -2.58 -4.57 -14.81
N HIS A 525 -3.74 -5.13 -14.51
CA HIS A 525 -4.75 -5.54 -15.47
C HIS A 525 -5.61 -4.33 -15.85
N ARG A 526 -5.74 -4.02 -17.14
CA ARG A 526 -6.54 -2.87 -17.58
C ARG A 526 -8.01 -3.19 -17.45
N VAL A 527 -8.74 -2.30 -16.78
CA VAL A 527 -10.17 -2.45 -16.50
C VAL A 527 -10.92 -1.17 -16.83
N VAL A 528 -12.23 -1.33 -17.02
CA VAL A 528 -13.22 -0.26 -16.97
C VAL A 528 -13.90 -0.35 -15.62
N VAL A 529 -13.64 0.62 -14.76
CA VAL A 529 -14.32 0.85 -13.50
C VAL A 529 -15.60 1.63 -13.78
N GLY A 530 -16.72 1.16 -13.27
CA GLY A 530 -18.01 1.82 -13.34
C GLY A 530 -18.80 1.56 -12.06
N VAL A 531 -20.01 2.13 -12.01
CA VAL A 531 -20.96 1.90 -10.93
C VAL A 531 -21.92 0.78 -11.36
N ASP A 532 -22.23 -0.13 -10.45
CA ASP A 532 -23.30 -1.11 -10.63
C ASP A 532 -24.66 -0.41 -10.47
N GLU A 533 -25.54 -0.59 -11.45
CA GLU A 533 -26.86 0.05 -11.49
C GLU A 533 -27.78 -0.46 -10.37
N LYS A 534 -27.51 -1.65 -9.81
CA LYS A 534 -28.40 -2.27 -8.80
C LYS A 534 -28.19 -1.72 -7.39
N ASP A 535 -26.94 -1.49 -7.00
CA ASP A 535 -26.57 -1.19 -5.61
C ASP A 535 -25.58 -0.02 -5.46
N GLY A 536 -25.20 0.62 -6.57
CA GLY A 536 -24.28 1.75 -6.55
C GLY A 536 -22.83 1.39 -6.25
N THR A 537 -22.47 0.10 -6.21
CA THR A 537 -21.10 -0.33 -5.90
C THR A 537 -20.15 -0.11 -7.08
N LEU A 538 -18.85 0.10 -6.78
CA LEU A 538 -17.84 0.19 -7.84
C LEU A 538 -17.46 -1.20 -8.34
N ILE A 539 -17.65 -1.43 -9.64
CA ILE A 539 -17.32 -2.68 -10.32
C ILE A 539 -16.21 -2.46 -11.35
N ALA A 540 -15.38 -3.49 -11.58
CA ALA A 540 -14.32 -3.48 -12.56
C ALA A 540 -14.55 -4.57 -13.61
N ARG A 541 -14.66 -4.15 -14.87
CA ARG A 541 -14.79 -5.02 -16.06
C ARG A 541 -13.46 -5.10 -16.79
N SER A 542 -12.99 -6.30 -17.10
CA SER A 542 -11.76 -6.50 -17.89
C SER A 542 -11.92 -5.91 -19.31
N THR A 543 -10.87 -5.28 -19.85
CA THR A 543 -10.82 -4.90 -21.28
C THR A 543 -10.55 -6.07 -22.23
N GLY A 544 -10.66 -7.31 -21.73
CA GLY A 544 -10.42 -8.54 -22.47
C GLY A 544 -8.94 -8.91 -22.52
N MET A 545 -8.44 -9.30 -23.70
CA MET A 545 -7.07 -9.81 -23.85
C MET A 545 -5.99 -8.80 -23.40
N GLN A 546 -5.18 -9.22 -22.42
CA GLN A 546 -4.20 -8.36 -21.72
C GLN A 546 -2.77 -8.38 -22.29
N ARG A 547 -2.54 -8.83 -23.53
CA ARG A 547 -1.20 -8.82 -24.14
C ARG A 547 -0.61 -7.41 -24.15
N SER A 548 0.70 -7.30 -23.88
CA SER A 548 1.38 -6.00 -23.76
C SER A 548 1.47 -5.22 -25.07
N SER A 549 1.47 -5.93 -26.21
CA SER A 549 1.51 -5.34 -27.55
C SER A 549 0.13 -4.87 -28.05
N ARG A 550 -0.97 -5.21 -27.37
CA ARG A 550 -2.33 -4.89 -27.82
C ARG A 550 -2.69 -3.46 -27.44
N VAL A 551 -2.54 -2.53 -28.39
CA VAL A 551 -2.92 -1.11 -28.23
C VAL A 551 -4.39 -0.98 -27.80
N GLY A 552 -5.31 -1.70 -28.46
CA GLY A 552 -6.76 -1.60 -28.19
C GLY A 552 -7.21 -2.03 -26.78
N SER A 553 -6.33 -2.62 -25.97
CA SER A 553 -6.65 -2.91 -24.56
C SER A 553 -6.63 -1.68 -23.64
N LEU A 554 -6.10 -0.56 -24.16
CA LEU A 554 -6.05 0.75 -23.51
C LEU A 554 -7.29 1.59 -23.83
N THR A 555 -7.95 1.31 -24.94
CA THR A 555 -9.20 1.97 -25.32
C THR A 555 -10.24 1.74 -24.23
N SER A 556 -10.80 2.82 -23.72
CA SER A 556 -11.80 2.85 -22.63
C SER A 556 -11.30 2.41 -21.25
N ALA A 557 -10.04 2.02 -21.08
CA ALA A 557 -9.49 1.68 -19.77
C ALA A 557 -9.37 2.94 -18.90
N ASN A 558 -10.03 2.95 -17.75
CA ASN A 558 -9.97 4.03 -16.77
C ASN A 558 -9.37 3.58 -15.42
N GLY A 559 -8.98 2.30 -15.31
CA GLY A 559 -8.36 1.75 -14.10
C GLY A 559 -7.33 0.65 -14.37
N LEU A 560 -6.45 0.44 -13.40
CA LEU A 560 -5.48 -0.66 -13.36
C LEU A 560 -5.78 -1.53 -12.13
N LEU A 561 -6.38 -2.70 -12.36
CA LEU A 561 -6.62 -3.68 -11.31
C LEU A 561 -5.30 -4.36 -10.92
N ILE A 562 -4.95 -4.30 -9.64
CA ILE A 562 -3.71 -4.85 -9.07
C ILE A 562 -3.99 -6.29 -8.63
N LEU A 563 -3.53 -7.27 -9.41
CA LEU A 563 -3.78 -8.69 -9.10
C LEU A 563 -2.79 -9.23 -8.04
N PRO A 564 -3.27 -10.06 -7.08
CA PRO A 564 -2.59 -10.31 -5.80
C PRO A 564 -1.48 -11.38 -5.79
N LEU A 565 -1.06 -11.69 -4.56
CA LEU A 565 0.07 -12.47 -4.04
C LEU A 565 0.41 -13.80 -4.75
N LYS A 566 1.73 -14.04 -4.91
CA LYS A 566 2.30 -15.30 -5.42
C LYS A 566 2.31 -16.38 -4.34
N GLN A 567 2.51 -17.64 -4.75
CA GLN A 567 2.62 -18.78 -3.81
C GLN A 567 3.68 -18.57 -2.71
N GLY A 568 4.81 -17.93 -3.02
CA GLY A 568 5.84 -17.60 -2.01
C GLY A 568 5.40 -16.52 -1.01
N ASP A 569 4.52 -15.61 -1.44
CA ASP A 569 3.98 -14.58 -0.57
C ASP A 569 2.95 -15.21 0.41
N TRP A 570 2.16 -16.19 -0.04
CA TRP A 570 1.29 -17.00 0.82
C TRP A 570 2.07 -17.76 1.90
N ARG A 571 3.20 -18.41 1.54
CA ARG A 571 4.07 -19.09 2.51
C ARG A 571 4.62 -18.11 3.55
N THR A 572 5.01 -16.91 3.10
CA THR A 572 5.51 -15.86 3.99
C THR A 572 4.42 -15.38 4.95
N LEU A 573 3.19 -15.17 4.48
CA LEU A 573 2.07 -14.77 5.33
C LEU A 573 1.70 -15.85 6.36
N THR A 574 1.66 -17.12 5.95
CA THR A 574 1.47 -18.27 6.87
C THR A 574 2.61 -18.41 7.87
N ALA A 575 3.86 -18.12 7.47
CA ALA A 575 5.01 -18.11 8.36
C ALA A 575 4.89 -17.02 9.44
N VAL A 576 4.42 -15.82 9.08
CA VAL A 576 4.14 -14.75 10.06
C VAL A 576 3.05 -15.17 11.03
N GLU A 577 1.95 -15.76 10.57
CA GLU A 577 0.91 -16.28 11.46
C GLU A 577 1.46 -17.35 12.42
N THR A 578 2.23 -18.31 11.90
CA THR A 578 2.80 -19.40 12.68
C THR A 578 3.75 -18.87 13.75
N GLY A 579 4.61 -17.93 13.39
CA GLY A 579 5.52 -17.26 14.34
C GLY A 579 4.80 -16.42 15.38
N SER A 580 3.62 -15.88 15.04
CA SER A 580 2.82 -15.02 15.92
C SER A 580 2.23 -15.76 17.13
N ARG A 581 2.27 -17.10 17.14
CA ARG A 581 1.87 -17.91 18.30
C ARG A 581 2.75 -17.67 19.52
N ASN A 582 4.05 -17.47 19.29
CA ASN A 582 5.06 -17.35 20.36
C ASN A 582 5.72 -15.97 20.39
N HIS A 583 5.45 -15.10 19.41
CA HIS A 583 6.07 -13.79 19.29
C HIS A 583 5.02 -12.73 18.95
N GLU A 584 4.96 -11.65 19.73
CA GLU A 584 4.13 -10.48 19.38
C GLU A 584 4.59 -9.82 18.08
N VAL A 585 5.91 -9.80 17.86
CA VAL A 585 6.56 -9.34 16.62
C VAL A 585 7.46 -10.47 16.14
N VAL A 586 7.16 -11.04 14.97
CA VAL A 586 7.89 -12.19 14.43
C VAL A 586 9.18 -11.73 13.73
N PRO A 587 10.36 -12.17 14.18
CA PRO A 587 11.63 -11.78 13.56
C PRO A 587 11.69 -12.19 12.08
N THR A 588 12.26 -11.34 11.22
CA THR A 588 12.43 -11.61 9.79
C THR A 588 13.16 -12.94 9.51
N GLN A 589 14.17 -13.25 10.34
CA GLN A 589 14.91 -14.52 10.23
C GLN A 589 14.03 -15.74 10.49
N LEU A 590 13.17 -15.68 11.50
CA LEU A 590 12.23 -16.74 11.84
C LEU A 590 11.17 -16.90 10.74
N ILE A 591 10.69 -15.79 10.16
CA ILE A 591 9.76 -15.84 9.02
C ILE A 591 10.39 -16.62 7.86
N ALA A 592 11.66 -16.37 7.54
CA ALA A 592 12.33 -17.07 6.44
C ALA A 592 12.50 -18.58 6.70
N GLN A 593 12.85 -18.96 7.93
CA GLN A 593 12.94 -20.35 8.35
C GLN A 593 11.60 -21.07 8.21
N LEU A 594 10.53 -20.47 8.75
CA LEU A 594 9.17 -21.03 8.71
C LEU A 594 8.61 -21.07 7.28
N ALA A 595 8.91 -20.07 6.45
CA ALA A 595 8.48 -20.03 5.05
C ALA A 595 9.23 -21.00 4.13
N LYS A 596 10.33 -21.61 4.63
CA LYS A 596 11.27 -22.45 3.86
C LYS A 596 11.72 -21.74 2.57
N ALA A 597 12.08 -20.46 2.68
CA ALA A 597 12.43 -19.61 1.56
C ALA A 597 13.70 -18.79 1.85
N SER A 598 14.38 -18.33 0.80
CA SER A 598 15.58 -17.50 0.96
C SER A 598 15.25 -16.17 1.65
N GLN A 599 16.20 -15.61 2.39
CA GLN A 599 16.03 -14.31 3.05
C GLN A 599 15.65 -13.20 2.05
N GLY A 600 16.20 -13.24 0.83
CA GLY A 600 15.89 -12.26 -0.22
C GLY A 600 14.45 -12.37 -0.71
N ASP A 601 13.94 -13.60 -0.90
CA ASP A 601 12.56 -13.82 -1.33
C ASP A 601 11.55 -13.40 -0.26
N VAL A 602 11.86 -13.71 1.00
CA VAL A 602 11.05 -13.37 2.17
C VAL A 602 10.99 -11.86 2.35
N GLN A 603 12.09 -11.14 2.21
CA GLN A 603 12.10 -9.67 2.30
C GLN A 603 11.23 -9.00 1.23
N ARG A 604 11.25 -9.55 0.00
CA ARG A 604 10.37 -9.12 -1.09
C ARG A 604 8.89 -9.37 -0.75
N SER A 605 8.57 -10.59 -0.28
CA SER A 605 7.21 -10.96 0.10
C SER A 605 6.70 -10.11 1.27
N ILE A 606 7.52 -9.92 2.31
CA ILE A 606 7.23 -9.04 3.44
C ILE A 606 6.92 -7.61 2.97
N SER A 607 7.72 -7.06 2.07
CA SER A 607 7.51 -5.69 1.55
C SER A 607 6.16 -5.55 0.83
N LEU A 608 5.74 -6.59 0.10
CA LEU A 608 4.43 -6.63 -0.57
C LEU A 608 3.27 -6.81 0.42
N LEU A 609 3.39 -7.78 1.33
CA LEU A 609 2.39 -8.07 2.37
C LEU A 609 2.17 -6.87 3.29
N ALA A 610 3.23 -6.15 3.64
CA ALA A 610 3.15 -4.95 4.47
C ALA A 610 2.44 -3.80 3.74
N LYS A 611 2.68 -3.63 2.43
CA LYS A 611 1.98 -2.63 1.62
C LYS A 611 0.51 -2.96 1.40
N ALA A 612 0.17 -4.24 1.36
CA ALA A 612 -1.22 -4.72 1.33
C ALA A 612 -1.89 -4.71 2.71
N ASN A 613 -1.22 -4.19 3.75
CA ASN A 613 -1.70 -4.17 5.13
C ASN A 613 -2.10 -5.56 5.67
N LEU A 614 -1.47 -6.63 5.17
CA LEU A 614 -1.67 -8.02 5.64
C LEU A 614 -0.71 -8.37 6.79
N ILE A 615 0.43 -7.68 6.84
CA ILE A 615 1.36 -7.68 7.98
C ILE A 615 1.73 -6.22 8.29
N ALA A 616 2.18 -5.93 9.50
CA ALA A 616 2.59 -4.59 9.88
C ALA A 616 3.94 -4.61 10.59
N LYS A 617 4.77 -3.61 10.30
CA LYS A 617 5.99 -3.35 11.07
C LYS A 617 5.63 -2.58 12.34
N VAL A 618 6.09 -3.05 13.50
CA VAL A 618 5.86 -2.36 14.77
C VAL A 618 6.97 -1.33 15.00
N LYS A 619 6.59 -0.06 15.15
CA LYS A 619 7.52 1.02 15.49
C LYS A 619 8.02 0.81 16.93
N ASN A 620 9.32 1.00 17.18
CA ASN A 620 9.99 0.81 18.47
C ASN A 620 10.12 -0.65 18.97
N ALA A 621 10.03 -1.65 18.08
CA ALA A 621 10.33 -3.04 18.44
C ALA A 621 11.83 -3.23 18.74
N LYS A 622 12.17 -4.09 19.71
CA LYS A 622 13.56 -4.41 20.10
C LYS A 622 14.40 -5.02 18.97
N TYR A 623 13.75 -5.56 17.94
CA TYR A 623 14.39 -6.20 16.80
C TYR A 623 13.50 -6.06 15.55
N ASP A 624 14.09 -6.25 14.36
CA ASP A 624 13.38 -6.20 13.09
C ASP A 624 12.42 -7.39 12.94
N GLY A 625 11.13 -7.09 12.80
CA GLY A 625 10.10 -8.10 12.63
C GLY A 625 8.73 -7.52 12.33
N TYR A 626 7.78 -8.41 12.08
CA TYR A 626 6.45 -8.08 11.58
C TYR A 626 5.38 -8.78 12.42
N ARG A 627 4.23 -8.12 12.57
CA ARG A 627 3.03 -8.69 13.19
C ARG A 627 1.96 -8.97 12.13
N LEU A 628 1.14 -9.99 12.35
CA LEU A 628 -0.04 -10.24 11.53
C LEU A 628 -1.09 -9.14 11.77
N THR A 629 -1.79 -8.70 10.72
CA THR A 629 -2.94 -7.79 10.82
C THR A 629 -4.25 -8.57 10.70
N TYR A 630 -5.38 -7.92 11.02
CA TYR A 630 -6.70 -8.52 10.80
C TYR A 630 -6.94 -8.85 9.34
N GLY A 631 -6.57 -7.93 8.43
CA GLY A 631 -6.62 -8.18 6.99
C GLY A 631 -5.79 -9.40 6.58
N GLY A 632 -4.60 -9.60 7.17
CA GLY A 632 -3.78 -10.79 6.94
C GLY A 632 -4.45 -12.08 7.38
N LEU A 633 -5.08 -12.06 8.56
CA LEU A 633 -5.82 -13.20 9.10
C LEU A 633 -7.05 -13.53 8.24
N ASP A 634 -7.81 -12.51 7.81
CA ASP A 634 -8.98 -12.66 6.91
C ASP A 634 -8.58 -13.33 5.61
N TYR A 635 -7.49 -12.86 5.01
CA TYR A 635 -7.01 -13.34 3.73
C TYR A 635 -6.53 -14.80 3.80
N LEU A 636 -5.90 -15.19 4.92
CA LEU A 636 -5.52 -16.58 5.18
C LEU A 636 -6.74 -17.49 5.38
N ALA A 637 -7.76 -17.02 6.10
CA ALA A 637 -8.98 -17.77 6.35
C ALA A 637 -9.78 -17.98 5.05
N LEU A 638 -10.01 -16.91 4.28
CA LEU A 638 -10.68 -16.96 2.99
C LEU A 638 -9.97 -17.89 1.99
N HIS A 639 -8.63 -17.85 1.94
CA HIS A 639 -7.86 -18.74 1.07
C HIS A 639 -8.03 -20.22 1.45
N SER A 640 -8.13 -20.52 2.74
CA SER A 640 -8.42 -21.88 3.21
C SER A 640 -9.84 -22.32 2.86
N LEU A 641 -10.84 -21.44 3.04
CA LEU A 641 -12.23 -21.72 2.69
C LEU A 641 -12.43 -21.88 1.17
N GLN A 642 -11.72 -21.10 0.36
CA GLN A 642 -11.72 -21.23 -1.09
C GLN A 642 -11.15 -22.56 -1.55
N LYS A 643 -10.04 -23.00 -0.95
CA LYS A 643 -9.45 -24.32 -1.25
C LYS A 643 -10.33 -25.50 -0.83
N ALA A 644 -11.16 -25.31 0.18
CA ALA A 644 -12.13 -26.28 0.63
C ALA A 644 -13.44 -26.26 -0.19
N ASN A 645 -13.52 -25.43 -1.25
CA ASN A 645 -14.73 -25.20 -2.04
C ASN A 645 -15.94 -24.71 -1.21
N ALA A 646 -15.68 -24.11 -0.06
CA ALA A 646 -16.72 -23.50 0.78
C ALA A 646 -17.13 -22.11 0.27
N VAL A 647 -16.18 -21.38 -0.36
CA VAL A 647 -16.38 -20.03 -0.90
C VAL A 647 -15.71 -19.92 -2.26
N TYR A 648 -16.47 -19.55 -3.29
CA TYR A 648 -15.96 -19.27 -4.63
C TYR A 648 -15.89 -17.76 -4.92
N SER A 649 -16.93 -17.03 -4.53
CA SER A 649 -17.00 -15.56 -4.65
C SER A 649 -17.51 -14.93 -3.37
N VAL A 650 -17.07 -13.69 -3.11
CA VAL A 650 -17.58 -12.85 -2.03
C VAL A 650 -18.42 -11.75 -2.67
N GLY A 651 -19.58 -11.48 -2.09
CA GLY A 651 -20.51 -10.42 -2.49
C GLY A 651 -20.67 -9.39 -1.39
N ASN A 652 -21.86 -8.79 -1.32
CA ASN A 652 -22.13 -7.64 -0.46
C ASN A 652 -22.07 -7.96 1.04
N GLN A 653 -21.69 -6.94 1.82
CA GLN A 653 -21.81 -6.98 3.27
C GLN A 653 -23.27 -6.77 3.65
N ILE A 654 -23.88 -7.78 4.29
CA ILE A 654 -25.30 -7.77 4.68
C ILE A 654 -25.50 -7.49 6.18
N GLY A 655 -24.43 -7.52 6.97
CA GLY A 655 -24.50 -7.21 8.40
C GLY A 655 -23.19 -6.73 8.98
N VAL A 656 -23.29 -5.75 9.89
CA VAL A 656 -22.18 -5.26 10.72
C VAL A 656 -22.66 -5.27 12.16
N GLY A 657 -22.11 -6.19 12.97
CA GLY A 657 -22.37 -6.27 14.40
C GLY A 657 -21.26 -5.67 15.25
N LYS A 658 -21.49 -5.61 16.56
CA LYS A 658 -20.45 -5.27 17.56
C LYS A 658 -19.26 -6.22 17.49
N GLU A 659 -19.51 -7.47 17.07
CA GLU A 659 -18.56 -8.58 17.18
C GLU A 659 -18.33 -9.35 15.87
N SER A 660 -19.03 -9.02 14.78
CA SER A 660 -18.85 -9.71 13.51
C SER A 660 -19.18 -8.86 12.28
N ASP A 661 -18.55 -9.19 11.17
CA ASP A 661 -18.93 -8.75 9.83
C ASP A 661 -19.61 -9.92 9.09
N ILE A 662 -20.72 -9.67 8.40
CA ILE A 662 -21.49 -10.70 7.68
C ILE A 662 -21.53 -10.36 6.20
N TYR A 663 -21.07 -11.28 5.36
CA TYR A 663 -21.02 -11.14 3.91
C TYR A 663 -21.83 -12.23 3.23
N VAL A 664 -22.47 -11.89 2.10
CA VAL A 664 -22.97 -12.91 1.17
C VAL A 664 -21.79 -13.47 0.41
N VAL A 665 -21.75 -14.79 0.27
CA VAL A 665 -20.76 -15.50 -0.54
C VAL A 665 -21.48 -16.51 -1.43
N SER A 666 -20.81 -17.02 -2.46
CA SER A 666 -21.38 -18.07 -3.32
C SER A 666 -20.39 -19.18 -3.53
N ASP A 667 -20.90 -20.38 -3.81
CA ASP A 667 -20.09 -21.51 -4.26
C ASP A 667 -19.87 -21.53 -5.78
N GLU A 668 -19.20 -22.57 -6.27
CA GLU A 668 -18.89 -22.72 -7.70
C GLU A 668 -20.15 -22.85 -8.58
N LYS A 669 -21.28 -23.26 -8.00
CA LYS A 669 -22.57 -23.41 -8.68
C LYS A 669 -23.41 -22.13 -8.61
N GLY A 670 -22.93 -21.10 -7.91
CA GLY A 670 -23.66 -19.84 -7.71
C GLY A 670 -24.69 -19.88 -6.57
N VAL A 671 -24.71 -20.93 -5.75
CA VAL A 671 -25.62 -21.01 -4.60
C VAL A 671 -25.15 -20.02 -3.54
N GLN A 672 -26.04 -19.14 -3.09
CA GLN A 672 -25.75 -18.14 -2.07
C GLN A 672 -25.59 -18.78 -0.69
N ARG A 673 -24.65 -18.23 0.07
CA ARG A 673 -24.21 -18.65 1.39
C ARG A 673 -23.86 -17.41 2.21
N VAL A 674 -23.66 -17.58 3.51
CA VAL A 674 -23.26 -16.50 4.41
C VAL A 674 -21.86 -16.77 4.94
N LEU A 675 -20.99 -15.76 4.88
CA LEU A 675 -19.69 -15.72 5.55
C LEU A 675 -19.76 -14.77 6.74
N LYS A 676 -19.65 -15.32 7.94
CA LYS A 676 -19.53 -14.56 9.20
C LYS A 676 -18.06 -14.47 9.60
N ILE A 677 -17.55 -13.25 9.81
CA ILE A 677 -16.19 -12.96 10.25
C ILE A 677 -16.24 -12.42 11.67
N HIS A 678 -15.68 -13.13 12.65
CA HIS A 678 -15.63 -12.68 14.04
C HIS A 678 -14.56 -11.60 14.27
N ARG A 679 -14.93 -10.57 15.04
CA ARG A 679 -14.18 -9.32 15.28
C ARG A 679 -14.29 -8.89 16.75
N LEU A 680 -13.80 -9.72 17.67
CA LEU A 680 -13.79 -9.34 19.09
C LEU A 680 -12.87 -8.13 19.32
N GLY A 681 -13.34 -7.17 20.13
CA GLY A 681 -12.60 -5.94 20.48
C GLY A 681 -12.78 -4.76 19.54
N ARG A 682 -13.75 -4.84 18.62
CA ARG A 682 -14.04 -3.75 17.66
C ARG A 682 -14.61 -2.50 18.33
N VAL A 683 -15.37 -2.65 19.41
CA VAL A 683 -16.09 -1.57 20.10
C VAL A 683 -15.55 -1.35 21.52
N SER A 684 -14.24 -1.22 21.68
CA SER A 684 -13.67 -0.65 22.91
C SER A 684 -13.54 0.86 22.71
N PHE A 685 -14.40 1.64 23.37
CA PHE A 685 -14.50 3.09 23.24
C PHE A 685 -13.14 3.81 23.21
N LYS A 686 -13.07 4.80 22.30
CA LYS A 686 -11.98 5.77 22.13
C LYS A 686 -11.45 6.29 23.48
N LYS A 687 -10.12 6.45 23.58
CA LYS A 687 -9.42 7.42 24.46
C LYS A 687 -9.70 7.26 25.98
N GLY A 688 -9.17 6.23 26.62
CA GLY A 688 -9.11 6.20 28.10
C GLY A 688 -8.14 5.20 28.72
N VAL A 689 -7.98 4.01 28.13
CA VAL A 689 -7.25 2.90 28.78
C VAL A 689 -5.81 2.74 28.28
N ARG A 690 -5.43 3.37 27.16
CA ARG A 690 -4.08 3.23 26.58
C ARG A 690 -2.97 3.90 27.39
N ASN A 691 -3.25 4.96 28.14
CA ASN A 691 -2.20 5.73 28.84
C ASN A 691 -1.96 5.34 30.31
N LYS A 692 -2.75 4.42 30.89
CA LYS A 692 -2.60 4.04 32.31
C LYS A 692 -2.27 2.57 32.58
N ARG A 693 -2.16 1.71 31.55
CA ARG A 693 -1.99 0.25 31.74
C ARG A 693 -0.65 -0.34 31.25
N ASP A 694 0.23 0.44 30.64
CA ASP A 694 1.56 -0.06 30.22
C ASP A 694 2.53 -0.33 31.39
N TYR A 695 2.24 0.19 32.60
CA TYR A 695 3.10 0.01 33.77
C TYR A 695 2.73 -1.16 34.70
N ALA A 696 1.57 -1.81 34.50
CA ALA A 696 1.04 -2.79 35.47
C ALA A 696 0.76 -4.17 34.86
N ARG A 697 1.65 -4.68 33.99
CA ARG A 697 1.64 -6.10 33.60
C ARG A 697 2.73 -6.86 34.34
N THR A 698 2.34 -7.68 35.30
CA THR A 698 3.22 -8.55 36.08
C THR A 698 3.83 -9.64 35.18
N ARG A 699 5.04 -10.09 35.52
CA ARG A 699 5.83 -11.09 34.77
C ARG A 699 5.04 -12.39 34.49
N ALA A 700 4.14 -12.79 35.40
CA ALA A 700 3.26 -13.95 35.25
C ALA A 700 2.19 -13.82 34.14
N GLN A 701 1.74 -12.60 33.79
CA GLN A 701 0.82 -12.35 32.67
C GLN A 701 1.54 -12.31 31.31
N LYS A 702 2.87 -12.15 31.30
CA LYS A 702 3.70 -12.26 30.09
C LYS A 702 4.01 -13.72 29.72
N GLU A 703 4.02 -14.61 30.71
CA GLU A 703 4.34 -16.04 30.52
C GLU A 703 3.11 -16.92 30.21
N ARG A 704 1.91 -16.47 30.60
CA ARG A 704 0.64 -17.13 30.28
C ARG A 704 -0.06 -16.33 29.19
N GLY A 705 0.05 -16.76 27.94
CA GLY A 705 -0.46 -16.06 26.75
C GLY A 705 -1.97 -15.76 26.77
N ALA A 706 -2.36 -14.71 27.49
CA ALA A 706 -3.67 -14.07 27.32
C ALA A 706 -3.75 -13.58 25.87
N GLY A 707 -4.59 -14.25 25.09
CA GLY A 707 -4.53 -14.28 23.63
C GLY A 707 -4.72 -12.91 22.98
N SER A 708 -4.03 -12.70 21.86
CA SER A 708 -4.33 -11.64 20.91
C SER A 708 -5.83 -11.63 20.58
N TRP A 709 -6.46 -10.47 20.36
CA TRP A 709 -7.87 -10.36 19.93
C TRP A 709 -8.22 -11.29 18.75
N MET A 710 -7.25 -11.57 17.88
CA MET A 710 -7.34 -12.54 16.79
C MET A 710 -7.54 -13.98 17.26
N TYR A 711 -6.84 -14.37 18.34
CA TYR A 711 -7.00 -15.68 18.96
C TYR A 711 -8.40 -15.82 19.57
N MET A 712 -8.87 -14.78 20.27
CA MET A 712 -10.21 -14.78 20.85
C MET A 712 -11.28 -14.86 19.76
N SER A 713 -11.14 -14.07 18.68
CA SER A 713 -12.07 -14.11 17.54
C SER A 713 -12.10 -15.49 16.88
N ARG A 714 -10.95 -16.17 16.83
CA ARG A 714 -10.87 -17.57 16.38
C ARG A 714 -11.61 -18.52 17.34
N LEU A 715 -11.44 -18.38 18.65
CA LEU A 715 -12.13 -19.24 19.62
C LEU A 715 -13.65 -19.06 19.55
N ALA A 716 -14.13 -17.82 19.41
CA ALA A 716 -15.56 -17.55 19.23
C ALA A 716 -16.12 -18.21 17.95
N ALA A 717 -15.39 -18.12 16.84
CA ALA A 717 -15.79 -18.77 15.59
C ALA A 717 -15.82 -20.32 15.68
N VAL A 718 -14.85 -20.90 16.41
CA VAL A 718 -14.82 -22.35 16.66
C VAL A 718 -15.99 -22.76 17.55
N LYS A 719 -16.28 -21.99 18.61
CA LYS A 719 -17.42 -22.21 19.51
C LYS A 719 -18.73 -22.18 18.75
N GLU A 720 -18.98 -21.11 18.00
CA GLU A 720 -20.24 -20.95 17.25
C GLU A 720 -20.44 -22.03 16.18
N HIS A 721 -19.40 -22.35 15.40
CA HIS A 721 -19.51 -23.44 14.43
C HIS A 721 -19.79 -24.78 15.10
N ALA A 722 -19.17 -25.08 16.24
CA ALA A 722 -19.41 -26.31 16.97
C ALA A 722 -20.85 -26.45 17.48
N PHE A 723 -21.41 -25.39 18.06
CA PHE A 723 -22.82 -25.37 18.46
C PHE A 723 -23.75 -25.51 17.25
N MET A 724 -23.52 -24.74 16.19
CA MET A 724 -24.34 -24.81 14.97
C MET A 724 -24.30 -26.22 14.35
N THR A 725 -23.15 -26.89 14.33
CA THR A 725 -23.05 -28.29 13.88
C THR A 725 -23.83 -29.25 14.76
N ALA A 726 -23.66 -29.19 16.08
CA ALA A 726 -24.36 -30.08 17.00
C ALA A 726 -25.88 -29.88 16.93
N LEU A 727 -26.35 -28.64 16.83
CA LEU A 727 -27.77 -28.29 16.71
C LEU A 727 -28.36 -28.76 15.38
N HIS A 728 -27.66 -28.54 14.27
CA HIS A 728 -28.11 -28.98 12.96
C HIS A 728 -28.21 -30.51 12.86
N GLU A 729 -27.21 -31.25 13.38
CA GLU A 729 -27.23 -32.71 13.43
C GLU A 729 -28.34 -33.26 14.34
N ALA A 730 -28.74 -32.51 15.37
CA ALA A 730 -29.85 -32.83 16.26
C ALA A 730 -31.24 -32.45 15.69
N GLY A 731 -31.30 -31.87 14.49
CA GLY A 731 -32.55 -31.48 13.83
C GLY A 731 -33.17 -30.18 14.34
N VAL A 732 -32.41 -29.36 15.09
CA VAL A 732 -32.85 -28.02 15.49
C VAL A 732 -32.81 -27.09 14.28
N SER A 733 -33.81 -26.21 14.16
CA SER A 733 -33.90 -25.22 13.08
C SER A 733 -32.79 -24.17 13.18
N VAL A 734 -31.66 -24.43 12.52
CA VAL A 734 -30.47 -23.56 12.45
C VAL A 734 -29.89 -23.58 11.04
N PRO A 735 -29.08 -22.57 10.63
CA PRO A 735 -28.37 -22.60 9.36
C PRO A 735 -27.47 -23.84 9.22
N MET A 736 -27.37 -24.36 8.00
CA MET A 736 -26.46 -25.47 7.71
C MET A 736 -25.00 -25.00 7.82
N PRO A 737 -24.16 -25.61 8.66
CA PRO A 737 -22.74 -25.29 8.76
C PRO A 737 -21.98 -25.83 7.54
N LEU A 738 -21.37 -24.96 6.74
CA LEU A 738 -20.67 -25.33 5.50
C LEU A 738 -19.15 -25.31 5.63
N GLY A 739 -18.61 -24.61 6.63
CA GLY A 739 -17.19 -24.66 6.95
C GLY A 739 -16.76 -23.63 7.97
N GLN A 740 -15.60 -23.87 8.58
CA GLN A 740 -14.99 -22.96 9.54
C GLN A 740 -13.48 -22.88 9.28
N ASN A 741 -12.94 -21.67 9.35
CA ASN A 741 -11.51 -21.47 9.34
C ASN A 741 -11.11 -20.23 10.13
N ARG A 742 -10.18 -20.40 11.08
CA ARG A 742 -9.71 -19.32 11.97
C ARG A 742 -10.89 -18.61 12.65
N HIS A 743 -11.15 -17.35 12.31
CA HIS A 743 -12.21 -16.52 12.86
C HIS A 743 -13.38 -16.34 11.88
N GLN A 744 -13.48 -17.21 10.87
CA GLN A 744 -14.53 -17.16 9.85
C GLN A 744 -15.37 -18.45 9.84
N ILE A 745 -16.67 -18.29 9.63
CA ILE A 745 -17.65 -19.36 9.49
C ILE A 745 -18.42 -19.15 8.18
N VAL A 746 -18.64 -20.22 7.44
CA VAL A 746 -19.50 -20.27 6.25
C VAL A 746 -20.71 -21.13 6.58
N MET A 747 -21.91 -20.61 6.31
CA MET A 747 -23.18 -21.27 6.58
C MET A 747 -24.17 -21.04 5.43
N SER A 748 -25.26 -21.80 5.38
CA SER A 748 -26.33 -21.57 4.40
C SER A 748 -26.96 -20.19 4.60
N LEU A 749 -27.40 -19.57 3.51
CA LEU A 749 -28.24 -18.38 3.58
C LEU A 749 -29.64 -18.80 4.05
N VAL A 750 -30.14 -18.15 5.10
CA VAL A 750 -31.54 -18.29 5.53
C VAL A 750 -32.35 -17.27 4.75
N ASP A 751 -33.28 -17.78 3.92
CA ASP A 751 -34.22 -16.94 3.17
C ASP A 751 -35.40 -16.58 4.07
N GLY A 752 -35.20 -15.55 4.89
CA GLY A 752 -36.15 -15.12 5.90
C GLY A 752 -35.83 -13.74 6.47
N LEU A 753 -36.75 -13.18 7.24
CA LEU A 753 -36.59 -11.87 7.88
C LEU A 753 -36.25 -12.04 9.36
N PRO A 754 -35.34 -11.22 9.95
CA PRO A 754 -35.18 -11.17 11.39
C PRO A 754 -36.51 -10.86 12.07
N LEU A 755 -36.82 -11.54 13.18
CA LEU A 755 -38.09 -11.40 13.90
C LEU A 755 -38.38 -9.92 14.27
N ARG A 756 -37.34 -9.15 14.58
CA ARG A 756 -37.45 -7.68 14.81
C ARG A 756 -38.14 -6.93 13.66
N GLN A 757 -37.92 -7.34 12.41
CA GLN A 757 -38.42 -6.65 11.22
C GLN A 757 -39.87 -7.00 10.90
N ILE A 758 -40.48 -7.95 11.62
CA ILE A 758 -41.83 -8.40 11.37
C ILE A 758 -42.80 -7.48 12.12
N ASP A 759 -43.75 -6.89 11.38
CA ASP A 759 -44.76 -5.99 11.93
C ASP A 759 -46.00 -6.75 12.41
N GLN A 760 -46.42 -7.79 11.68
CA GLN A 760 -47.61 -8.58 11.97
C GLN A 760 -47.34 -10.05 11.68
N VAL A 761 -47.99 -10.93 12.44
CA VAL A 761 -47.97 -12.38 12.22
C VAL A 761 -49.42 -12.89 12.25
N PRO A 762 -49.80 -13.85 11.39
CA PRO A 762 -51.17 -14.37 11.34
C PRO A 762 -51.64 -14.98 12.66
N ASP A 763 -50.76 -15.76 13.30
CA ASP A 763 -51.01 -16.38 14.61
C ASP A 763 -49.82 -16.10 15.56
N PRO A 764 -49.91 -15.02 16.37
CA PRO A 764 -48.89 -14.73 17.38
C PRO A 764 -48.78 -15.81 18.45
N ALA A 765 -49.86 -16.55 18.74
CA ALA A 765 -49.88 -17.55 19.80
C ALA A 765 -49.10 -18.80 19.38
N ALA A 766 -49.30 -19.27 18.14
CA ALA A 766 -48.56 -20.39 17.58
C ALA A 766 -47.05 -20.10 17.49
N LEU A 767 -46.68 -18.94 16.94
CA LEU A 767 -45.27 -18.55 16.84
C LEU A 767 -44.64 -18.38 18.24
N TYR A 768 -45.35 -17.78 19.20
CA TYR A 768 -44.87 -17.68 20.57
C TYR A 768 -44.62 -19.06 21.19
N ALA A 769 -45.56 -19.99 21.04
CA ALA A 769 -45.43 -21.35 21.55
C ALA A 769 -44.23 -22.08 20.94
N GLU A 770 -44.00 -21.92 19.64
CA GLU A 770 -42.86 -22.51 18.94
C GLU A 770 -41.51 -21.94 19.40
N LEU A 771 -41.41 -20.62 19.61
CA LEU A 771 -40.20 -20.00 20.17
C LEU A 771 -39.90 -20.47 21.60
N ILE A 772 -40.93 -20.61 22.44
CA ILE A 772 -40.79 -21.15 23.79
C ILE A 772 -40.40 -22.63 23.75
N ASP A 773 -40.99 -23.43 22.86
CA ASP A 773 -40.64 -24.84 22.69
C ASP A 773 -39.18 -25.00 22.23
N MET A 774 -38.67 -24.13 21.36
CA MET A 774 -37.25 -24.12 21.01
C MET A 774 -36.35 -23.87 22.22
N ILE A 775 -36.67 -22.89 23.08
CA ILE A 775 -35.89 -22.61 24.30
C ILE A 775 -35.88 -23.83 25.24
N VAL A 776 -37.04 -24.47 25.43
CA VAL A 776 -37.18 -25.67 26.26
C VAL A 776 -36.47 -26.87 25.64
N THR A 777 -36.54 -27.03 24.31
CA THR A 777 -35.86 -28.10 23.57
C THR A 777 -34.34 -27.97 23.67
N LEU A 778 -33.79 -26.76 23.57
CA LEU A 778 -32.36 -26.52 23.83
C LEU A 778 -31.97 -26.94 25.25
N ALA A 779 -32.76 -26.56 26.25
CA ALA A 779 -32.49 -26.90 27.65
C ALA A 779 -32.54 -28.42 27.89
N HIS A 780 -33.48 -29.13 27.27
CA HIS A 780 -33.52 -30.60 27.30
C HIS A 780 -32.31 -31.26 26.63
N MET A 781 -31.74 -30.61 25.61
CA MET A 781 -30.46 -31.02 24.98
C MET A 781 -29.23 -30.62 25.81
N GLY A 782 -29.42 -30.00 26.99
CA GLY A 782 -28.35 -29.58 27.89
C GLY A 782 -27.75 -28.22 27.58
N LEU A 783 -28.41 -27.41 26.76
CA LEU A 783 -27.92 -26.12 26.27
C LEU A 783 -28.89 -24.97 26.59
N ILE A 784 -28.35 -23.79 26.85
CA ILE A 784 -29.12 -22.55 27.02
C ILE A 784 -28.54 -21.54 26.03
N HIS A 785 -29.40 -20.81 25.32
CA HIS A 785 -28.94 -19.84 24.32
C HIS A 785 -28.17 -18.70 24.97
N GLY A 786 -28.71 -18.17 26.07
CA GLY A 786 -28.07 -17.12 26.86
C GLY A 786 -28.02 -15.77 26.15
N ASP A 787 -28.78 -15.58 25.07
CA ASP A 787 -29.10 -14.32 24.39
C ASP A 787 -30.25 -14.49 23.38
N PHE A 788 -31.31 -15.18 23.78
CA PHE A 788 -32.45 -15.44 22.89
C PHE A 788 -33.34 -14.18 22.80
N ASN A 789 -33.33 -13.51 21.66
CA ASN A 789 -34.05 -12.25 21.43
C ASN A 789 -34.48 -12.09 19.95
N GLU A 790 -35.20 -11.02 19.64
CA GLU A 790 -35.78 -10.75 18.31
C GLU A 790 -34.76 -10.50 17.19
N PHE A 791 -33.48 -10.35 17.52
CA PHE A 791 -32.39 -10.18 16.56
C PHE A 791 -31.73 -11.51 16.17
N ASN A 792 -31.84 -12.51 17.05
CA ASN A 792 -31.18 -13.81 16.92
C ASN A 792 -32.12 -14.89 16.36
N VAL A 793 -33.31 -14.51 15.90
CA VAL A 793 -34.29 -15.40 15.26
C VAL A 793 -34.66 -14.84 13.90
N MET A 794 -34.56 -15.67 12.86
CA MET A 794 -35.06 -15.38 11.52
C MET A 794 -36.34 -16.17 11.27
N ILE A 795 -37.35 -15.57 10.66
CA ILE A 795 -38.57 -16.27 10.28
C ILE A 795 -38.55 -16.53 8.77
N LYS A 796 -38.66 -17.81 8.41
CA LYS A 796 -38.78 -18.29 7.04
C LYS A 796 -40.25 -18.59 6.76
N GLU A 797 -40.67 -18.30 5.54
CA GLU A 797 -42.00 -18.68 5.03
C GLU A 797 -41.87 -19.97 4.21
N GLU A 798 -42.66 -20.99 4.56
CA GLU A 798 -42.77 -22.23 3.79
C GLU A 798 -44.22 -22.42 3.31
N ALA A 799 -44.40 -22.80 2.05
CA ALA A 799 -45.73 -23.09 1.51
C ALA A 799 -46.26 -24.39 2.15
N GLN A 800 -47.46 -24.34 2.71
CA GLN A 800 -48.11 -25.56 3.22
C GLN A 800 -48.54 -26.47 2.07
N PRO A 801 -48.52 -27.80 2.24
CA PRO A 801 -49.07 -28.72 1.26
C PRO A 801 -50.58 -28.46 1.07
N GLU A 802 -51.05 -28.51 -0.19
CA GLU A 802 -52.42 -28.17 -0.59
C GLU A 802 -53.48 -28.81 0.33
N GLY A 803 -54.24 -27.99 1.07
CA GLY A 803 -55.43 -28.44 1.83
C GLY A 803 -55.71 -27.81 3.20
N SER A 804 -54.81 -27.00 3.77
CA SER A 804 -55.02 -26.24 5.01
C SER A 804 -55.29 -24.77 4.69
N GLY A 805 -56.25 -24.14 5.38
CA GLY A 805 -56.79 -22.83 5.03
C GLY A 805 -55.88 -21.61 5.23
N ASP A 806 -54.59 -21.80 5.52
CA ASP A 806 -53.58 -20.74 5.56
C ASP A 806 -52.45 -21.06 4.55
N ASP A 807 -52.17 -20.12 3.65
CA ASP A 807 -51.26 -20.32 2.49
C ASP A 807 -49.77 -20.46 2.89
N VAL A 808 -49.38 -20.12 4.12
CA VAL A 808 -47.96 -20.02 4.54
C VAL A 808 -47.75 -20.50 5.98
N GLN A 809 -46.77 -21.39 6.20
CA GLN A 809 -46.24 -21.76 7.51
C GLN A 809 -45.02 -20.91 7.84
N LEU A 810 -45.04 -20.26 9.01
CA LEU A 810 -43.87 -19.57 9.55
C LEU A 810 -42.96 -20.57 10.25
N VAL A 811 -41.68 -20.62 9.86
CA VAL A 811 -40.66 -21.48 10.46
C VAL A 811 -39.57 -20.61 11.07
N PRO A 812 -39.44 -20.55 12.40
CA PRO A 812 -38.37 -19.83 13.06
C PRO A 812 -37.05 -20.59 12.94
N VAL A 813 -35.99 -19.86 12.60
CA VAL A 813 -34.63 -20.34 12.44
C VAL A 813 -33.76 -19.55 13.40
N LEU A 814 -33.13 -20.26 14.34
CA LEU A 814 -32.25 -19.66 15.32
C LEU A 814 -30.90 -19.34 14.68
N ILE A 815 -30.34 -18.16 14.99
CA ILE A 815 -29.03 -17.71 14.53
C ILE A 815 -28.22 -17.11 15.69
N ASP A 816 -26.90 -16.99 15.51
CA ASP A 816 -25.97 -16.34 16.46
C ASP A 816 -25.82 -17.03 17.83
N PHE A 817 -24.95 -18.04 17.90
CA PHE A 817 -24.78 -18.92 19.05
C PHE A 817 -23.54 -18.73 19.96
N PRO A 818 -22.74 -17.64 19.93
CA PRO A 818 -21.51 -17.57 20.71
C PRO A 818 -21.74 -17.48 22.22
N GLN A 819 -22.92 -17.01 22.66
CA GLN A 819 -23.29 -16.87 24.08
C GLN A 819 -23.90 -18.13 24.69
N MET A 820 -24.01 -19.22 23.92
CA MET A 820 -24.55 -20.47 24.43
C MET A 820 -23.72 -21.02 25.59
N VAL A 821 -24.43 -21.53 26.60
CA VAL A 821 -23.88 -22.14 27.82
C VAL A 821 -24.54 -23.48 28.11
N SER A 822 -23.85 -24.33 28.89
CA SER A 822 -24.44 -25.58 29.39
C SER A 822 -25.44 -25.30 30.50
N VAL A 823 -26.44 -26.17 30.64
CA VAL A 823 -27.39 -26.20 31.77
C VAL A 823 -26.72 -26.40 33.14
N ASP A 824 -25.48 -26.90 33.15
CA ASP A 824 -24.67 -27.06 34.38
C ASP A 824 -23.89 -25.78 34.74
N HIS A 825 -24.07 -24.68 33.99
CA HIS A 825 -23.41 -23.40 34.28
C HIS A 825 -23.93 -22.77 35.58
N ALA A 826 -23.06 -22.08 36.32
CA ALA A 826 -23.42 -21.47 37.62
C ALA A 826 -24.60 -20.48 37.54
N ASN A 827 -24.73 -19.80 36.41
CA ASN A 827 -25.80 -18.83 36.13
C ASN A 827 -26.87 -19.36 35.16
N ALA A 828 -26.97 -20.69 34.96
CA ALA A 828 -27.87 -21.30 33.98
C ALA A 828 -29.33 -20.84 34.14
N GLU A 829 -29.85 -20.85 35.38
CA GLU A 829 -31.21 -20.40 35.70
C GLU A 829 -31.46 -18.95 35.25
N MET A 830 -30.53 -18.04 35.58
CA MET A 830 -30.63 -16.63 35.18
C MET A 830 -30.66 -16.45 33.65
N TYR A 831 -29.82 -17.17 32.91
CA TYR A 831 -29.81 -17.07 31.44
C TYR A 831 -31.08 -17.64 30.81
N PHE A 832 -31.58 -18.78 31.31
CA PHE A 832 -32.80 -19.40 30.83
C PHE A 832 -34.02 -18.48 31.06
N ASP A 833 -34.18 -17.97 32.28
CA ASP A 833 -35.30 -17.08 32.61
C ASP A 833 -35.25 -15.78 31.82
N ARG A 834 -34.03 -15.29 31.52
CA ARG A 834 -33.82 -14.12 30.66
C ARG A 834 -34.28 -14.37 29.24
N ASP A 835 -33.92 -15.50 28.65
CA ASP A 835 -34.32 -15.89 27.29
C ASP A 835 -35.86 -15.95 27.16
N VAL A 836 -36.54 -16.60 28.12
CA VAL A 836 -38.02 -16.65 28.18
C VAL A 836 -38.62 -15.24 28.33
N ALA A 837 -38.07 -14.42 29.23
CA ALA A 837 -38.57 -13.07 29.47
C ALA A 837 -38.35 -12.12 28.28
N CYS A 838 -37.32 -12.32 27.46
CA CYS A 838 -37.09 -11.56 26.24
C CYS A 838 -38.19 -11.80 25.22
N VAL A 839 -38.52 -13.07 24.93
CA VAL A 839 -39.60 -13.43 24.01
C VAL A 839 -40.94 -12.88 24.50
N LYS A 840 -41.28 -13.09 25.78
CA LYS A 840 -42.53 -12.59 26.37
C LYS A 840 -42.69 -11.08 26.22
N ARG A 841 -41.67 -10.31 26.59
CA ARG A 841 -41.67 -8.84 26.49
C ARG A 841 -41.71 -8.34 25.05
N PHE A 842 -41.20 -9.11 24.10
CA PHE A 842 -41.26 -8.75 22.68
C PHE A 842 -42.67 -8.94 22.13
N PHE A 843 -43.30 -10.09 22.37
CA PHE A 843 -44.65 -10.38 21.88
C PHE A 843 -45.72 -9.46 22.48
N GLU A 844 -45.60 -9.13 23.76
CA GLU A 844 -46.48 -8.16 24.43
C GLU A 844 -46.37 -6.78 23.78
N ARG A 845 -45.15 -6.31 23.52
CA ARG A 845 -44.91 -4.97 22.96
C ARG A 845 -45.19 -4.86 21.47
N ARG A 846 -44.88 -5.89 20.69
CA ARG A 846 -44.91 -5.85 19.21
C ARG A 846 -46.24 -6.33 18.66
N PHE A 847 -46.79 -7.42 19.19
CA PHE A 847 -48.00 -8.06 18.68
C PHE A 847 -49.20 -7.92 19.63
N GLY A 848 -49.04 -7.28 20.79
CA GLY A 848 -50.09 -7.16 21.80
C GLY A 848 -50.49 -8.51 22.43
N PHE A 849 -49.68 -9.56 22.22
CA PHE A 849 -49.98 -10.90 22.70
C PHE A 849 -49.45 -11.09 24.13
N VAL A 850 -50.35 -11.44 25.05
CA VAL A 850 -50.03 -11.74 26.45
C VAL A 850 -50.38 -13.20 26.73
N ALA A 851 -49.37 -14.01 27.02
CA ALA A 851 -49.57 -15.40 27.39
C ALA A 851 -50.28 -15.51 28.76
N GLU A 852 -51.30 -16.38 28.85
CA GLU A 852 -52.07 -16.63 30.09
C GLU A 852 -51.26 -17.37 31.17
N SER A 853 -50.21 -18.10 30.78
CA SER A 853 -49.34 -18.85 31.69
C SER A 853 -48.07 -18.07 32.09
N GLN A 854 -47.47 -18.41 33.24
CA GLN A 854 -46.21 -17.78 33.68
C GLN A 854 -45.00 -18.13 32.79
N GLY A 855 -45.14 -19.07 31.86
CA GLY A 855 -44.04 -19.61 31.05
C GLY A 855 -43.30 -20.74 31.77
N PRO A 856 -42.44 -21.52 31.06
CA PRO A 856 -41.69 -22.61 31.67
C PRO A 856 -40.65 -22.09 32.65
N SER A 857 -40.56 -22.69 33.84
CA SER A 857 -39.49 -22.38 34.80
C SER A 857 -38.27 -23.29 34.60
N PHE A 858 -37.07 -22.78 34.84
CA PHE A 858 -35.85 -23.59 34.74
C PHE A 858 -35.88 -24.84 35.64
N HIS A 859 -36.47 -24.72 36.84
CA HIS A 859 -36.59 -25.84 37.78
C HIS A 859 -37.47 -26.98 37.26
N GLU A 860 -38.52 -26.68 36.49
CA GLU A 860 -39.38 -27.69 35.86
C GLU A 860 -38.69 -28.35 34.67
N VAL A 861 -38.07 -27.56 33.80
CA VAL A 861 -37.34 -28.06 32.62
C VAL A 861 -36.15 -28.92 33.04
N LYS A 862 -35.45 -28.56 34.12
CA LYS A 862 -34.33 -29.34 34.66
C LYS A 862 -34.71 -30.77 35.05
N LYS A 863 -35.97 -31.02 35.44
CA LYS A 863 -36.46 -32.37 35.77
C LYS A 863 -36.59 -33.26 34.53
N GLY A 864 -36.84 -32.69 33.36
CA GLY A 864 -36.97 -33.41 32.09
C GLY A 864 -35.65 -33.69 31.36
N ILE A 865 -34.53 -33.10 31.80
CA ILE A 865 -33.22 -33.29 31.16
C ILE A 865 -32.78 -34.75 31.28
N GLY A 866 -32.59 -35.42 30.14
CA GLY A 866 -32.16 -36.82 30.07
C GLY A 866 -33.25 -37.86 30.32
N GLN A 867 -34.52 -37.47 30.48
CA GLN A 867 -35.65 -38.41 30.59
C GLN A 867 -36.13 -38.93 29.24
N ASP A 868 -35.92 -38.16 28.17
CA ASP A 868 -36.22 -38.55 26.81
C ASP A 868 -34.98 -39.20 26.15
N SER A 869 -35.01 -40.53 26.02
CA SER A 869 -33.92 -41.31 25.39
C SER A 869 -33.67 -40.96 23.91
N THR A 870 -34.56 -40.21 23.27
CA THR A 870 -34.41 -39.76 21.88
C THR A 870 -33.58 -38.48 21.76
N ARG A 871 -33.49 -37.66 22.81
CA ARG A 871 -32.78 -36.36 22.80
C ARG A 871 -31.40 -36.48 23.47
N LYS A 872 -30.34 -36.51 22.66
CA LYS A 872 -28.96 -36.59 23.15
C LYS A 872 -28.53 -35.28 23.82
N ARG A 873 -27.77 -35.38 24.91
CA ARG A 873 -27.14 -34.22 25.59
C ARG A 873 -25.98 -33.70 24.73
N LEU A 874 -26.08 -32.48 24.22
CA LEU A 874 -25.18 -31.93 23.19
C LEU A 874 -23.98 -31.15 23.73
N ASP A 875 -24.05 -30.67 24.98
CA ASP A 875 -22.95 -29.92 25.60
C ASP A 875 -21.63 -30.73 25.67
N GLY A 876 -21.71 -32.03 25.95
CA GLY A 876 -20.57 -32.95 25.88
C GLY A 876 -20.06 -33.21 24.44
N GLN A 877 -20.93 -33.15 23.43
CA GLN A 877 -20.55 -33.31 22.03
C GLN A 877 -19.79 -32.09 21.52
N VAL A 878 -20.20 -30.88 21.92
CA VAL A 878 -19.51 -29.63 21.60
C VAL A 878 -18.12 -29.58 22.25
N GLU A 879 -17.95 -30.17 23.43
CA GLU A 879 -16.62 -30.32 24.03
C GLU A 879 -15.71 -31.26 23.21
N ALA A 880 -16.29 -32.29 22.58
CA ALA A 880 -15.59 -33.25 21.74
C ALA A 880 -15.24 -32.72 20.33
N SER A 881 -15.92 -31.68 19.85
CA SER A 881 -15.70 -31.08 18.52
C SER A 881 -14.48 -30.14 18.44
N GLY A 882 -13.60 -30.19 19.45
CA GLY A 882 -12.35 -29.43 19.50
C GLY A 882 -12.40 -28.13 20.32
N PHE A 883 -13.56 -27.78 20.90
CA PHE A 883 -13.70 -26.66 21.83
C PHE A 883 -13.60 -27.15 23.28
N SER A 884 -12.38 -27.20 23.81
CA SER A 884 -12.15 -27.74 25.17
C SER A 884 -12.66 -26.81 26.29
N LYS A 885 -12.97 -27.39 27.48
CA LYS A 885 -13.25 -26.62 28.71
C LYS A 885 -12.19 -25.57 29.05
N LYS A 886 -10.93 -25.81 28.67
CA LYS A 886 -9.84 -24.83 28.85
C LYS A 886 -10.02 -23.61 27.94
N MET A 887 -10.38 -23.82 26.67
CA MET A 887 -10.67 -22.74 25.72
C MET A 887 -11.91 -21.96 26.12
N ALA A 888 -12.94 -22.64 26.64
CA ALA A 888 -14.13 -21.99 27.20
C ALA A 888 -13.76 -21.04 28.35
N LYS A 889 -13.01 -21.52 29.35
CA LYS A 889 -12.54 -20.68 30.47
C LYS A 889 -11.68 -19.50 30.03
N GLU A 890 -10.83 -19.69 29.01
CA GLU A 890 -10.02 -18.60 28.44
C GLU A 890 -10.89 -17.55 27.75
N LEU A 891 -11.93 -17.97 27.03
CA LEU A 891 -12.90 -17.08 26.40
C LEU A 891 -13.74 -16.33 27.44
N ASP A 892 -14.31 -17.04 28.41
CA ASP A 892 -15.20 -16.46 29.42
C ASP A 892 -14.47 -15.46 30.33
N ALA A 893 -13.27 -15.81 30.81
CA ALA A 893 -12.45 -14.90 31.62
C ALA A 893 -12.12 -13.61 30.88
N TYR A 894 -11.93 -13.70 29.56
CA TYR A 894 -11.62 -12.55 28.71
C TYR A 894 -12.84 -11.66 28.46
N MET A 895 -14.01 -12.26 28.19
CA MET A 895 -15.29 -11.55 28.03
C MET A 895 -15.66 -10.78 29.31
N ALA A 896 -15.43 -11.39 30.48
CA ALA A 896 -15.64 -10.76 31.78
C ALA A 896 -14.66 -9.58 32.04
N GLU A 897 -13.39 -9.70 31.65
CA GLU A 897 -12.38 -8.64 31.85
C GLU A 897 -12.60 -7.42 30.94
N HIS A 898 -13.17 -7.61 29.75
CA HIS A 898 -13.28 -6.58 28.71
C HIS A 898 -14.70 -6.04 28.49
N GLY A 899 -15.66 -6.44 29.34
CA GLY A 899 -16.97 -5.81 29.47
C GLY A 899 -17.87 -6.02 28.26
N VAL A 900 -18.10 -7.28 27.89
CA VAL A 900 -19.07 -7.67 26.83
C VAL A 900 -20.39 -8.17 27.43
N ASP A 901 -20.56 -8.11 28.75
CA ASP A 901 -21.89 -8.32 29.35
C ASP A 901 -22.79 -7.13 29.04
N GLY A 902 -23.72 -7.34 28.12
CA GLY A 902 -24.87 -6.46 27.93
C GLY A 902 -25.66 -6.32 29.23
N ASP A 903 -25.93 -5.07 29.62
CA ASP A 903 -27.06 -4.65 30.46
C ASP A 903 -27.28 -5.33 31.83
N ALA A 904 -26.22 -5.61 32.58
CA ALA A 904 -26.37 -6.00 34.00
C ALA A 904 -26.36 -4.83 35.01
N THR A 905 -26.45 -3.56 34.55
CA THR A 905 -26.39 -2.37 35.44
C THR A 905 -27.68 -1.55 35.55
N LEU A 906 -28.81 -2.01 34.98
CA LEU A 906 -30.12 -1.33 35.10
C LEU A 906 -31.03 -1.87 36.22
N LEU A 907 -30.45 -2.32 37.34
CA LEU A 907 -31.17 -2.52 38.60
C LEU A 907 -30.42 -1.90 39.78
N LYS A 908 -30.07 -0.61 39.66
CA LYS A 908 -29.98 0.27 40.83
C LYS A 908 -30.98 1.39 40.63
N ARG A 909 -32.06 1.35 41.42
CA ARG A 909 -33.06 2.43 41.52
C ARG A 909 -32.34 3.78 41.55
N PRO A 910 -32.67 4.75 40.68
CA PRO A 910 -32.19 6.10 40.87
C PRO A 910 -32.75 6.61 42.21
N ARG A 911 -31.86 7.08 43.08
CA ARG A 911 -32.27 7.90 44.23
C ARG A 911 -32.99 9.12 43.65
N ALA A 912 -34.23 9.32 44.09
CA ALA A 912 -34.99 10.53 43.81
C ALA A 912 -34.15 11.75 44.22
N ILE A 913 -33.95 12.66 43.26
CA ILE A 913 -33.53 14.04 43.53
C ILE A 913 -34.83 14.85 43.50
N PRO A 914 -35.18 15.59 44.57
CA PRO A 914 -36.42 16.33 44.64
C PRO A 914 -36.44 17.48 43.63
N LEU A 915 -37.65 17.76 43.15
CA LEU A 915 -38.01 18.93 42.38
C LEU A 915 -37.64 20.22 43.12
N TRP A 916 -37.40 21.23 42.29
CA TRP A 916 -37.20 22.64 42.61
C TRP A 916 -38.22 23.17 43.63
N ASP A 917 -37.71 23.80 44.70
CA ASP A 917 -38.40 24.83 45.48
C ASP A 917 -37.51 26.08 45.51
N GLU A 918 -38.10 27.18 45.04
CA GLU A 918 -37.94 28.60 45.41
C GLU A 918 -36.58 29.13 45.92
N ALA A 919 -35.94 30.00 45.11
CA ALA A 919 -35.49 31.37 45.43
C ALA A 919 -34.68 31.99 44.28
#